data_AF-A0A7L7W304-F1
#
_entry.id   AF-A0A7L7W304-F1
#
_cell.length_a   1.000
_cell.length_b   1.000
_cell.length_c   1.000
_cell.angle_alpha   90.00
_cell.angle_beta   90.00
_cell.angle_gamma   90.00
#
_symmetry.space_group_name_H-M   'P 1'
#
loop_
_entity.id
_entity.type
_entity.pdbx_description
1 polymer ?
#
loop_
_entity_poly.entity_id
_entity_poly.type
_entity_poly.pdbx_seq_one_letter_code
_entity_poly.pdbx_strand_id
1 'polypeptide(L)'
;MEDLIGRLKAANARIERRDGLLGEEMLERREAAALIPELAGRGLEGAHPDPGPTLDVGGQTVDRTEFAQETIVLRTGRPVLAILGDEAQLVFSDPESTVWESRLRDASAFLENAARAVGRIEVEGHDLAWLGTGWLVRPDVVVTNRHVAAEFGRHDGTSFVFKQGSSGSRMNASIDFLEEIGSTRDRTFRLDRILHIEDADGPDVAFVSVRPTREHSLATPIGLSTHSEDNEMVAAIGYPARDSRIPDQQLMDEIFGNVYNKKRLAPGQLIGSDPTSVRHDCSTLGGNSGSVVLSLKTGEAVGLHFAGRFLRSNFAVPAAVVRERLDEILNGRTRQSVRPSVPDGPTPTKHHAPAAPRPETKFSFVVPLRVTVEVGNPYPDGTAGDQATNGSASTTDTDEDVFTEAVAADYRDRLGYDETFLGTPVPLPVVTSGQDDVLAFTVDGNPEKVLRYEHFAVMMSRSRRLCLFSAVNIDGLQSISMARTGWRTDPRIPLGAQIRHECYGAEPKFSRGHMTRREDPVWGPNGAASKANADSMHVTNAVPQMQPFNGGVWLELENYALQNARKDDMRISVFTGPFLTPGDPTRFGVQIPTEFWKVIAFIHDGTGQLCATGYTMSQQDFLREEEFVFGKHKTSQRSIASIEQRTGLSFGPLAALDPLEDTEGLVSELTDVRQIRFVGR
;
A
#
# COMPACT_ATOMS: atom_id res chain seq x y z
N MET A 1 0.79 -26.01 -21.99
CA MET A 1 0.39 -25.10 -23.10
C MET A 1 -1.03 -24.62 -22.89
N GLU A 2 -1.99 -25.52 -22.70
CA GLU A 2 -3.39 -25.20 -22.33
C GLU A 2 -3.52 -24.23 -21.15
N ASP A 3 -2.70 -24.42 -20.10
CA ASP A 3 -2.57 -23.52 -18.94
C ASP A 3 -2.28 -22.04 -19.35
N LEU A 4 -1.37 -21.81 -20.31
CA LEU A 4 -1.08 -20.46 -20.82
C LEU A 4 -2.30 -19.87 -21.55
N ILE A 5 -3.02 -20.69 -22.33
CA ILE A 5 -4.25 -20.29 -23.04
C ILE A 5 -5.37 -19.97 -22.05
N GLY A 6 -5.47 -20.71 -20.93
CA GLY A 6 -6.39 -20.43 -19.84
C GLY A 6 -6.09 -19.10 -19.14
N ARG A 7 -4.81 -18.83 -18.82
CA ARG A 7 -4.35 -17.56 -18.24
C ARG A 7 -4.66 -16.37 -19.14
N LEU A 8 -4.37 -16.48 -20.44
CA LEU A 8 -4.70 -15.47 -21.44
C LEU A 8 -6.22 -15.22 -21.45
N LYS A 9 -7.05 -16.27 -21.57
CA LYS A 9 -8.52 -16.12 -21.53
C LYS A 9 -9.03 -15.42 -20.26
N ALA A 10 -8.47 -15.72 -19.09
CA ALA A 10 -8.87 -15.09 -17.84
C ALA A 10 -8.42 -13.61 -17.72
N ALA A 11 -7.25 -13.25 -18.24
CA ALA A 11 -6.78 -11.86 -18.30
C ALA A 11 -7.62 -11.04 -19.29
N ASN A 12 -7.83 -11.54 -20.51
CA ASN A 12 -8.72 -10.99 -21.52
C ASN A 12 -10.14 -10.75 -20.96
N ALA A 13 -10.74 -11.76 -20.33
CA ALA A 13 -12.05 -11.62 -19.70
C ALA A 13 -12.08 -10.58 -18.56
N ARG A 14 -10.94 -10.11 -18.04
CA ARG A 14 -10.85 -9.03 -17.04
C ARG A 14 -10.71 -7.64 -17.68
N ILE A 15 -10.25 -7.59 -18.93
CA ILE A 15 -10.26 -6.40 -19.79
C ILE A 15 -11.67 -6.24 -20.39
N GLU A 16 -12.21 -7.28 -21.02
CA GLU A 16 -13.54 -7.33 -21.65
C GLU A 16 -14.69 -6.92 -20.71
N ARG A 17 -14.57 -7.17 -19.40
CA ARG A 17 -15.55 -6.77 -18.36
C ARG A 17 -15.32 -5.39 -17.74
N ARG A 18 -14.24 -4.68 -18.11
CA ARG A 18 -13.91 -3.33 -17.61
C ARG A 18 -13.94 -2.27 -18.71
N ASP A 19 -13.47 -2.63 -19.88
CA ASP A 19 -13.46 -1.81 -21.09
C ASP A 19 -14.10 -2.64 -22.20
N GLY A 20 -15.41 -2.50 -22.37
CA GLY A 20 -16.19 -3.34 -23.27
C GLY A 20 -15.79 -3.17 -24.74
N LEU A 21 -15.47 -1.94 -25.15
CA LEU A 21 -15.03 -1.62 -26.52
C LEU A 21 -13.65 -2.25 -26.81
N LEU A 22 -12.72 -2.11 -25.86
CA LEU A 22 -11.42 -2.78 -25.95
C LEU A 22 -11.60 -4.31 -25.96
N GLY A 23 -12.56 -4.85 -25.21
CA GLY A 23 -12.92 -6.27 -25.21
C GLY A 23 -13.42 -6.77 -26.56
N GLU A 24 -14.36 -6.07 -27.18
CA GLU A 24 -14.91 -6.37 -28.51
C GLU A 24 -13.80 -6.32 -29.57
N GLU A 25 -12.97 -5.27 -29.59
CA GLU A 25 -11.83 -5.17 -30.52
C GLU A 25 -10.78 -6.27 -30.31
N MET A 26 -10.48 -6.64 -29.06
CA MET A 26 -9.55 -7.74 -28.76
C MET A 26 -10.12 -9.11 -29.16
N LEU A 27 -11.45 -9.28 -29.12
CA LEU A 27 -12.12 -10.48 -29.59
C LEU A 27 -12.02 -10.62 -31.12
N GLU A 28 -12.37 -9.56 -31.88
CA GLU A 28 -12.20 -9.51 -33.34
C GLU A 28 -10.73 -9.76 -33.76
N ARG A 29 -9.77 -9.13 -33.06
CA ARG A 29 -8.33 -9.34 -33.29
C ARG A 29 -7.90 -10.78 -33.03
N ARG A 30 -8.46 -11.47 -32.03
CA ARG A 30 -8.17 -12.89 -31.74
C ARG A 30 -8.72 -13.83 -32.82
N GLU A 31 -9.89 -13.55 -33.38
CA GLU A 31 -10.43 -14.33 -34.51
C GLU A 31 -9.56 -14.20 -35.76
N ALA A 32 -9.06 -12.99 -36.06
CA ALA A 32 -8.13 -12.76 -37.16
C ALA A 32 -6.74 -13.41 -36.93
N ALA A 33 -6.25 -13.42 -35.68
CA ALA A 33 -4.93 -13.96 -35.34
C ALA A 33 -4.86 -15.51 -35.34
N ALA A 34 -5.99 -16.20 -35.25
CA ALA A 34 -6.07 -17.68 -35.16
C ALA A 34 -5.66 -18.45 -36.44
N LEU A 35 -5.14 -17.75 -37.46
CA LEU A 35 -4.83 -18.28 -38.79
C LEU A 35 -3.34 -18.62 -39.04
N ILE A 36 -2.43 -18.43 -38.06
CA ILE A 36 -0.97 -18.63 -38.20
C ILE A 36 -0.36 -19.33 -36.95
N PRO A 37 0.57 -20.31 -37.06
CA PRO A 37 1.03 -21.12 -35.90
C PRO A 37 2.50 -20.98 -35.43
N GLU A 38 2.73 -21.22 -34.12
CA GLU A 38 3.97 -21.72 -33.43
C GLU A 38 5.23 -20.78 -33.31
N LEU A 39 6.23 -20.92 -32.37
CA LEU A 39 6.59 -21.88 -31.29
C LEU A 39 7.67 -21.32 -30.28
N ALA A 40 7.65 -21.69 -28.97
CA ALA A 40 8.74 -21.75 -27.91
C ALA A 40 9.75 -20.58 -27.65
N GLY A 41 10.59 -20.46 -26.57
CA GLY A 41 10.69 -21.11 -25.22
C GLY A 41 12.13 -21.11 -24.57
N ARG A 42 12.26 -20.93 -23.21
CA ARG A 42 13.48 -20.96 -22.31
C ARG A 42 14.37 -19.67 -22.28
N GLY A 43 15.18 -19.30 -21.25
CA GLY A 43 15.37 -19.71 -19.82
C GLY A 43 16.80 -19.45 -19.21
N LEU A 44 16.93 -19.26 -17.87
CA LEU A 44 18.13 -19.36 -16.94
C LEU A 44 18.72 -18.10 -16.21
N GLU A 45 18.65 -18.13 -14.86
CA GLU A 45 19.63 -17.86 -13.75
C GLU A 45 20.70 -16.72 -13.72
N GLY A 46 20.82 -16.00 -12.56
CA GLY A 46 22.15 -15.61 -12.00
C GLY A 46 22.33 -14.32 -11.12
N ALA A 47 22.73 -14.52 -9.84
CA ALA A 47 23.60 -13.66 -8.97
C ALA A 47 23.09 -12.40 -8.16
N HIS A 48 23.75 -12.20 -6.99
CA HIS A 48 23.69 -11.09 -5.98
C HIS A 48 25.02 -10.26 -6.03
N PRO A 49 25.30 -9.21 -5.20
CA PRO A 49 24.59 -8.56 -4.06
C PRO A 49 24.43 -7.01 -4.30
N ASP A 50 24.45 -6.01 -3.38
CA ASP A 50 24.63 -5.83 -1.91
C ASP A 50 24.00 -4.47 -1.43
N PRO A 51 23.67 -4.23 -0.12
CA PRO A 51 22.97 -2.99 0.30
C PRO A 51 23.59 -2.13 1.45
N GLY A 52 23.38 -0.79 1.39
CA GLY A 52 23.39 0.14 2.53
C GLY A 52 24.20 1.44 2.33
N PRO A 53 23.98 2.53 3.12
CA PRO A 53 23.01 2.72 4.22
C PRO A 53 22.01 3.89 3.96
N THR A 54 21.52 4.54 5.03
CA THR A 54 20.40 5.51 5.08
C THR A 54 20.81 7.00 5.16
N LEU A 55 19.84 7.92 5.00
CA LEU A 55 20.02 9.38 5.00
C LEU A 55 18.79 10.07 5.64
N ASP A 56 18.99 11.17 6.38
CA ASP A 56 17.94 11.91 7.13
C ASP A 56 17.32 13.05 6.29
N VAL A 57 15.98 13.13 6.30
CA VAL A 57 15.21 14.15 5.58
C VAL A 57 14.07 14.69 6.46
N GLY A 58 14.12 15.98 6.80
CA GLY A 58 12.97 16.72 7.34
C GLY A 58 12.65 16.51 8.82
N GLY A 59 13.43 15.71 9.56
CA GLY A 59 13.18 15.48 10.99
C GLY A 59 12.10 14.43 11.29
N GLN A 60 11.74 13.60 10.30
CA GLN A 60 11.02 12.34 10.52
C GLN A 60 11.91 11.17 10.10
N THR A 61 12.03 10.17 10.97
CA THR A 61 12.77 8.95 10.66
C THR A 61 11.83 7.98 9.94
N VAL A 62 11.97 7.86 8.61
CA VAL A 62 11.10 7.06 7.74
C VAL A 62 11.94 6.00 7.02
N ASP A 63 11.41 4.79 6.89
CA ASP A 63 12.10 3.69 6.19
C ASP A 63 11.92 3.79 4.67
N ARG A 64 12.98 3.46 3.92
CA ARG A 64 13.01 3.45 2.44
C ARG A 64 12.08 2.40 1.84
N THR A 65 11.59 1.43 2.62
CA THR A 65 10.71 0.35 2.13
C THR A 65 9.31 0.82 1.76
N GLU A 66 8.74 1.80 2.46
CA GLU A 66 7.30 2.12 2.37
C GLU A 66 6.92 2.93 1.12
N PHE A 67 7.85 3.71 0.56
CA PHE A 67 7.50 4.79 -0.38
C PHE A 67 7.50 4.45 -1.88
N ALA A 68 7.99 3.28 -2.29
CA ALA A 68 8.33 3.03 -3.70
C ALA A 68 7.68 1.76 -4.30
N GLN A 69 6.39 1.48 -4.05
CA GLN A 69 5.65 0.39 -4.69
C GLN A 69 4.98 0.79 -6.04
N GLU A 70 5.77 1.30 -6.99
CA GLU A 70 5.33 1.52 -8.38
C GLU A 70 5.16 0.17 -9.10
N THR A 71 4.11 -0.03 -9.91
CA THR A 71 3.67 -1.40 -10.30
C THR A 71 3.21 -1.59 -11.76
N ILE A 72 3.57 -2.76 -12.30
CA ILE A 72 2.95 -3.48 -13.41
C ILE A 72 1.45 -3.74 -13.16
N VAL A 73 0.55 -2.88 -13.66
CA VAL A 73 -0.89 -2.95 -13.28
C VAL A 73 -1.62 -4.15 -13.90
N LEU A 74 -1.27 -4.55 -15.13
CA LEU A 74 -1.86 -5.69 -15.85
C LEU A 74 -0.78 -6.52 -16.58
N ARG A 75 -1.02 -7.82 -16.76
CA ARG A 75 -0.05 -8.77 -17.36
C ARG A 75 -0.08 -8.86 -18.89
N THR A 76 -1.17 -8.42 -19.55
CA THR A 76 -1.30 -8.30 -21.02
C THR A 76 -2.16 -7.08 -21.36
N GLY A 77 -2.14 -6.61 -22.61
CA GLY A 77 -2.99 -5.49 -23.08
C GLY A 77 -2.65 -4.09 -22.51
N ARG A 78 -1.51 -3.95 -21.82
CA ARG A 78 -0.93 -2.69 -21.29
C ARG A 78 0.61 -2.73 -21.49
N PRO A 79 1.09 -2.59 -22.73
CA PRO A 79 2.50 -2.75 -23.09
C PRO A 79 3.38 -1.62 -22.53
N VAL A 80 4.71 -1.74 -22.59
CA VAL A 80 5.62 -0.62 -22.29
C VAL A 80 6.61 -0.40 -23.42
N LEU A 81 6.26 0.55 -24.29
CA LEU A 81 6.96 0.85 -25.52
C LEU A 81 8.22 1.67 -25.27
N ALA A 82 9.27 1.39 -26.04
CA ALA A 82 10.44 2.24 -26.10
C ALA A 82 10.10 3.58 -26.79
N ILE A 83 10.73 4.68 -26.35
CA ILE A 83 10.81 5.91 -27.14
C ILE A 83 12.22 6.00 -27.74
N LEU A 84 12.30 6.25 -29.05
CA LEU A 84 13.52 6.45 -29.81
C LEU A 84 13.33 7.63 -30.78
N GLY A 85 14.23 8.61 -30.80
CA GLY A 85 14.08 9.78 -31.69
C GLY A 85 12.91 10.71 -31.33
N ASP A 86 12.48 10.70 -30.07
CA ASP A 86 11.18 11.22 -29.57
C ASP A 86 9.93 10.42 -30.01
N GLU A 87 10.07 9.37 -30.83
CA GLU A 87 8.95 8.59 -31.35
C GLU A 87 8.72 7.30 -30.57
N ALA A 88 7.45 7.00 -30.24
CA ALA A 88 7.05 5.77 -29.56
C ALA A 88 7.08 4.57 -30.52
N GLN A 89 7.88 3.56 -30.20
CA GLN A 89 8.09 2.39 -31.04
C GLN A 89 6.92 1.42 -30.89
N LEU A 90 6.03 1.37 -31.88
CA LEU A 90 4.81 0.55 -31.90
C LEU A 90 5.10 -0.94 -32.17
N VAL A 91 5.99 -1.53 -31.38
CA VAL A 91 6.36 -2.96 -31.41
C VAL A 91 5.79 -3.62 -30.17
N PHE A 92 4.84 -4.53 -30.37
CA PHE A 92 4.11 -5.21 -29.29
C PHE A 92 4.59 -6.66 -29.14
N SER A 93 4.85 -7.09 -27.90
CA SER A 93 5.27 -8.46 -27.57
C SER A 93 4.09 -9.44 -27.46
N ASP A 94 2.89 -8.95 -27.12
CA ASP A 94 1.63 -9.71 -27.11
C ASP A 94 0.67 -9.25 -28.23
N PRO A 95 0.01 -10.19 -28.96
CA PRO A 95 -0.99 -9.84 -29.97
C PRO A 95 -2.14 -8.99 -29.42
N GLU A 96 -2.46 -9.19 -28.15
CA GLU A 96 -3.46 -8.47 -27.35
C GLU A 96 -3.20 -6.96 -27.31
N SER A 97 -1.94 -6.52 -27.24
CA SER A 97 -1.61 -5.09 -27.23
C SER A 97 -1.64 -4.43 -28.62
N THR A 98 -1.79 -5.16 -29.73
CA THR A 98 -1.88 -4.56 -31.08
C THR A 98 -3.12 -3.67 -31.26
N VAL A 99 -4.09 -3.78 -30.36
CA VAL A 99 -5.26 -2.88 -30.22
C VAL A 99 -4.87 -1.44 -29.87
N TRP A 100 -3.68 -1.22 -29.30
CA TRP A 100 -3.11 0.11 -29.07
C TRP A 100 -2.51 0.75 -30.32
N GLU A 101 -2.27 -0.01 -31.40
CA GLU A 101 -1.54 0.50 -32.57
C GLU A 101 -2.24 1.70 -33.23
N SER A 102 -3.55 1.62 -33.47
CA SER A 102 -4.30 2.77 -34.01
C SER A 102 -4.30 3.92 -33.00
N ARG A 103 -4.74 3.68 -31.77
CA ARG A 103 -4.83 4.68 -30.68
C ARG A 103 -3.55 5.50 -30.52
N LEU A 104 -2.38 4.87 -30.60
CA LEU A 104 -1.08 5.52 -30.49
C LEU A 104 -0.59 6.15 -31.80
N ARG A 105 -0.94 5.59 -32.96
CA ARG A 105 -0.67 6.18 -34.27
C ARG A 105 -1.50 7.45 -34.50
N ASP A 106 -2.76 7.43 -34.09
CA ASP A 106 -3.70 8.55 -34.15
C ASP A 106 -3.30 9.68 -33.18
N ALA A 107 -2.77 9.33 -31.99
CA ALA A 107 -2.24 10.28 -31.01
C ALA A 107 -0.76 10.68 -31.23
N SER A 108 -0.09 10.17 -32.27
CA SER A 108 1.38 10.24 -32.45
C SER A 108 1.99 11.63 -32.26
N ALA A 109 1.41 12.67 -32.89
CA ALA A 109 1.91 14.04 -32.78
C ALA A 109 1.84 14.61 -31.35
N PHE A 110 0.85 14.20 -30.55
CA PHE A 110 0.78 14.56 -29.12
C PHE A 110 1.85 13.83 -28.31
N LEU A 111 2.04 12.54 -28.61
CA LEU A 111 3.02 11.68 -27.93
C LEU A 111 4.45 12.12 -28.20
N GLU A 112 4.79 12.48 -29.44
CA GLU A 112 6.08 13.10 -29.79
C GLU A 112 6.33 14.42 -29.05
N ASN A 113 5.31 15.29 -28.97
CA ASN A 113 5.45 16.58 -28.29
C ASN A 113 5.66 16.38 -26.78
N ALA A 114 4.89 15.47 -26.17
CA ALA A 114 5.07 15.09 -24.77
C ALA A 114 6.43 14.41 -24.53
N ALA A 115 6.87 13.51 -25.42
CA ALA A 115 8.18 12.87 -25.33
C ALA A 115 9.33 13.89 -25.38
N ARG A 116 9.23 14.96 -26.18
CA ARG A 116 10.21 16.07 -26.21
C ARG A 116 10.19 16.92 -24.94
N ALA A 117 9.08 16.91 -24.21
CA ALA A 117 8.83 17.72 -23.01
C ALA A 117 8.96 16.95 -21.68
N VAL A 118 9.17 15.62 -21.70
CA VAL A 118 9.40 14.75 -20.54
C VAL A 118 10.87 14.34 -20.46
N GLY A 119 11.45 14.41 -19.26
CA GLY A 119 12.86 14.11 -19.02
C GLY A 119 13.15 13.50 -17.66
N ARG A 120 14.32 12.85 -17.53
CA ARG A 120 14.79 12.23 -16.29
C ARG A 120 15.52 13.28 -15.44
N ILE A 121 15.26 13.30 -14.13
CA ILE A 121 15.87 14.26 -13.22
C ILE A 121 17.18 13.67 -12.67
N GLU A 122 18.29 14.13 -13.25
CA GLU A 122 19.66 13.84 -12.84
C GLU A 122 20.09 14.75 -11.68
N VAL A 123 21.00 14.27 -10.84
CA VAL A 123 21.57 15.01 -9.71
C VAL A 123 23.05 14.75 -9.49
N GLU A 124 23.77 15.81 -9.10
CA GLU A 124 25.18 15.73 -8.68
C GLU A 124 25.28 15.92 -7.16
N GLY A 125 26.08 15.08 -6.50
CA GLY A 125 26.31 15.14 -5.04
C GLY A 125 25.33 14.32 -4.20
N HIS A 126 24.52 13.48 -4.83
CA HIS A 126 23.64 12.50 -4.20
C HIS A 126 24.16 11.06 -4.44
N ASP A 127 23.69 10.09 -3.66
CA ASP A 127 24.11 8.67 -3.76
C ASP A 127 23.52 7.97 -4.99
N LEU A 128 22.41 8.48 -5.52
CA LEU A 128 21.81 8.09 -6.80
C LEU A 128 22.09 9.18 -7.83
N ALA A 129 22.48 8.80 -9.05
CA ALA A 129 22.73 9.73 -10.17
C ALA A 129 21.45 10.43 -10.68
N TRP A 130 20.29 9.84 -10.46
CA TRP A 130 18.98 10.36 -10.86
C TRP A 130 17.91 9.97 -9.84
N LEU A 131 16.76 10.64 -9.85
CA LEU A 131 15.75 10.56 -8.78
C LEU A 131 14.31 10.29 -9.23
N GLY A 132 13.97 10.58 -10.49
CA GLY A 132 12.61 10.42 -11.00
C GLY A 132 12.41 11.11 -12.34
N THR A 133 11.16 11.35 -12.68
CA THR A 133 10.73 11.99 -13.93
C THR A 133 10.25 13.43 -13.68
N GLY A 134 10.36 14.30 -14.69
CA GLY A 134 9.72 15.60 -14.71
C GLY A 134 9.37 16.04 -16.13
N TRP A 135 8.53 17.08 -16.27
CA TRP A 135 8.11 17.57 -17.58
C TRP A 135 7.80 19.06 -17.62
N LEU A 136 7.93 19.66 -18.81
CA LEU A 136 7.67 21.09 -19.04
C LEU A 136 6.18 21.40 -18.94
N VAL A 137 5.79 22.11 -17.89
CA VAL A 137 4.43 22.64 -17.68
C VAL A 137 4.31 24.10 -18.14
N ARG A 138 5.45 24.82 -18.24
CA ARG A 138 5.59 26.12 -18.91
C ARG A 138 6.94 26.20 -19.63
N PRO A 139 7.20 27.16 -20.54
CA PRO A 139 8.40 27.17 -21.39
C PRO A 139 9.74 27.18 -20.64
N ASP A 140 9.72 27.58 -19.37
CA ASP A 140 10.85 27.66 -18.45
C ASP A 140 10.59 26.94 -17.10
N VAL A 141 9.52 26.16 -16.97
CA VAL A 141 9.13 25.49 -15.71
C VAL A 141 8.87 24.00 -15.90
N VAL A 142 9.61 23.19 -15.15
CA VAL A 142 9.40 21.75 -14.97
C VAL A 142 8.50 21.53 -13.75
N VAL A 143 7.57 20.58 -13.86
CA VAL A 143 6.85 19.98 -12.74
C VAL A 143 7.37 18.57 -12.47
N THR A 144 7.42 18.19 -11.19
CA THR A 144 7.72 16.84 -10.69
C THR A 144 7.05 16.66 -9.31
N ASN A 145 7.26 15.55 -8.62
CA ASN A 145 6.69 15.32 -7.29
C ASN A 145 7.37 16.13 -6.19
N ARG A 146 6.64 16.37 -5.09
CA ARG A 146 7.18 16.97 -3.85
C ARG A 146 8.31 16.10 -3.31
N HIS A 147 8.13 14.78 -3.27
CA HIS A 147 9.16 13.86 -2.76
C HIS A 147 10.44 13.86 -3.63
N VAL A 148 10.31 13.80 -4.96
CA VAL A 148 11.47 13.87 -5.90
C VAL A 148 12.24 15.19 -5.73
N ALA A 149 11.54 16.32 -5.61
CA ALA A 149 12.19 17.62 -5.42
C ALA A 149 12.77 17.80 -4.00
N ALA A 150 12.16 17.18 -2.98
CA ALA A 150 12.66 17.19 -1.61
C ALA A 150 13.98 16.42 -1.42
N GLU A 151 14.40 15.59 -2.38
CA GLU A 151 15.71 14.95 -2.33
C GLU A 151 16.87 15.88 -2.68
N PHE A 152 16.73 16.76 -3.69
CA PHE A 152 17.76 17.74 -4.04
C PHE A 152 17.53 19.14 -3.49
N GLY A 153 16.32 19.45 -3.04
CA GLY A 153 15.89 20.76 -2.57
C GLY A 153 15.53 20.82 -1.10
N ARG A 154 15.52 22.03 -0.54
CA ARG A 154 14.88 22.35 0.75
C ARG A 154 14.48 23.82 0.82
N HIS A 155 13.55 24.17 1.70
CA HIS A 155 13.37 25.57 2.10
C HIS A 155 14.51 25.99 3.05
N ASP A 156 14.92 27.25 3.02
CA ASP A 156 15.91 27.83 3.95
C ASP A 156 15.32 28.80 4.98
N GLY A 157 14.01 29.02 4.95
CA GLY A 157 13.30 30.02 5.74
C GLY A 157 12.98 31.31 4.96
N THR A 158 13.61 31.51 3.81
CA THR A 158 13.38 32.66 2.91
C THR A 158 13.10 32.25 1.45
N SER A 159 13.66 31.14 0.99
CA SER A 159 13.50 30.63 -0.37
C SER A 159 13.78 29.12 -0.46
N PHE A 160 13.46 28.51 -1.59
CA PHE A 160 13.87 27.14 -1.89
C PHE A 160 15.28 27.11 -2.52
N VAL A 161 16.14 26.27 -1.96
CA VAL A 161 17.55 26.13 -2.34
C VAL A 161 17.92 24.67 -2.53
N PHE A 162 18.82 24.40 -3.48
CA PHE A 162 19.47 23.08 -3.57
C PHE A 162 20.25 22.77 -2.28
N LYS A 163 20.14 21.53 -1.78
CA LYS A 163 20.85 21.01 -0.60
C LYS A 163 22.38 21.04 -0.77
N GLN A 164 23.11 20.71 0.30
CA GLN A 164 24.50 20.25 0.19
C GLN A 164 24.51 18.74 -0.01
N GLY A 165 25.38 18.26 -0.89
CA GLY A 165 25.60 16.84 -1.13
C GLY A 165 26.60 16.22 -0.16
N SER A 166 26.84 14.93 -0.30
CA SER A 166 27.72 14.14 0.58
C SER A 166 29.17 14.64 0.66
N SER A 167 29.64 15.41 -0.33
CA SER A 167 30.96 16.06 -0.37
C SER A 167 31.00 17.47 0.27
N GLY A 168 29.90 17.94 0.87
CA GLY A 168 29.74 19.31 1.39
C GLY A 168 29.55 20.40 0.32
N SER A 169 29.78 20.06 -0.95
CA SER A 169 29.45 20.92 -2.10
C SER A 169 27.94 21.08 -2.25
N ARG A 170 27.48 22.19 -2.83
CA ARG A 170 26.05 22.33 -3.17
C ARG A 170 25.67 21.30 -4.23
N MET A 171 24.54 20.62 -4.05
CA MET A 171 23.99 19.75 -5.08
C MET A 171 23.62 20.55 -6.33
N ASN A 172 23.76 19.91 -7.48
CA ASN A 172 23.15 20.36 -8.72
C ASN A 172 22.05 19.37 -9.13
N ALA A 173 21.06 19.86 -9.86
CA ALA A 173 20.08 19.02 -10.53
C ALA A 173 19.93 19.48 -11.98
N SER A 174 19.61 18.54 -12.86
CA SER A 174 19.35 18.78 -14.27
C SER A 174 18.28 17.83 -14.78
N ILE A 175 17.71 18.13 -15.93
CA ILE A 175 16.72 17.28 -16.59
C ILE A 175 17.22 16.92 -17.99
N ASP A 176 17.41 15.62 -18.25
CA ASP A 176 17.65 15.12 -19.61
C ASP A 176 16.31 14.82 -20.28
N PHE A 177 15.92 15.67 -21.24
CA PHE A 177 14.72 15.47 -22.07
C PHE A 177 14.93 14.44 -23.19
N LEU A 178 15.97 13.61 -23.12
CA LEU A 178 16.20 12.49 -24.03
C LEU A 178 16.34 11.17 -23.28
N GLU A 179 17.52 10.81 -22.78
CA GLU A 179 17.85 9.55 -22.12
C GLU A 179 17.10 8.30 -22.67
N GLU A 180 17.27 8.07 -23.98
CA GLU A 180 16.62 6.99 -24.74
C GLU A 180 17.45 5.70 -24.76
N ILE A 181 16.84 4.58 -25.17
CA ILE A 181 17.56 3.32 -25.38
C ILE A 181 18.55 3.48 -26.54
N GLY A 182 19.83 3.22 -26.29
CA GLY A 182 20.88 3.27 -27.32
C GLY A 182 21.28 4.66 -27.83
N SER A 183 20.69 5.75 -27.32
CA SER A 183 21.15 7.12 -27.63
C SER A 183 22.48 7.41 -26.94
N THR A 184 23.39 8.05 -27.68
CA THR A 184 24.58 8.75 -27.16
C THR A 184 24.46 10.27 -27.30
N ARG A 185 23.30 10.74 -27.77
CA ARG A 185 22.93 12.16 -27.80
C ARG A 185 22.54 12.59 -26.38
N ASP A 186 22.87 13.83 -26.05
CA ASP A 186 22.40 14.51 -24.83
C ASP A 186 21.24 15.45 -25.18
N ARG A 187 20.35 15.71 -24.22
CA ARG A 187 19.40 16.85 -24.23
C ARG A 187 19.19 17.39 -22.81
N THR A 188 20.25 17.45 -22.01
CA THR A 188 20.27 17.90 -20.63
C THR A 188 20.19 19.42 -20.48
N PHE A 189 19.34 19.88 -19.55
CA PHE A 189 19.25 21.28 -19.13
C PHE A 189 19.38 21.39 -17.62
N ARG A 190 20.09 22.41 -17.14
CA ARG A 190 20.25 22.66 -15.70
C ARG A 190 18.95 23.20 -15.09
N LEU A 191 18.55 22.60 -13.96
CA LEU A 191 17.53 23.17 -13.08
C LEU A 191 18.16 24.35 -12.32
N ASP A 192 17.62 25.54 -12.53
CA ASP A 192 18.24 26.81 -12.15
C ASP A 192 17.81 27.29 -10.77
N ARG A 193 16.51 27.17 -10.48
CA ARG A 193 15.90 27.61 -9.23
C ARG A 193 14.66 26.79 -8.95
N ILE A 194 14.58 26.28 -7.73
CA ILE A 194 13.37 25.66 -7.21
C ILE A 194 12.36 26.80 -6.95
N LEU A 195 11.22 26.75 -7.61
CA LEU A 195 10.17 27.77 -7.46
C LEU A 195 9.32 27.46 -6.22
N HIS A 196 8.97 26.18 -6.06
CA HIS A 196 8.18 25.69 -4.94
C HIS A 196 8.38 24.18 -4.74
N ILE A 197 8.30 23.74 -3.49
CA ILE A 197 8.09 22.34 -3.08
C ILE A 197 6.93 22.41 -2.10
N GLU A 198 5.87 21.62 -2.30
CA GLU A 198 4.73 21.61 -1.37
C GLU A 198 5.12 21.20 0.06
N ASP A 199 4.29 21.58 1.03
CA ASP A 199 4.40 21.09 2.40
C ASP A 199 3.99 19.61 2.49
N ALA A 200 4.33 18.93 3.59
CA ALA A 200 4.05 17.50 3.78
C ALA A 200 2.54 17.15 3.71
N ASP A 201 1.68 18.04 4.20
CA ASP A 201 0.22 17.94 4.16
C ASP A 201 -0.38 18.35 2.79
N GLY A 202 0.45 18.79 1.85
CA GLY A 202 0.07 19.25 0.51
C GLY A 202 0.07 18.13 -0.55
N PRO A 203 -0.51 18.38 -1.74
CA PRO A 203 -0.40 17.48 -2.89
C PRO A 203 1.06 17.21 -3.26
N ASP A 204 1.35 16.02 -3.81
CA ASP A 204 2.71 15.59 -4.10
C ASP A 204 3.26 16.22 -5.40
N VAL A 205 3.50 17.54 -5.35
CA VAL A 205 3.95 18.37 -6.49
C VAL A 205 5.03 19.38 -6.08
N ALA A 206 5.96 19.62 -7.01
CA ALA A 206 6.98 20.66 -6.93
C ALA A 206 7.23 21.27 -8.31
N PHE A 207 7.70 22.52 -8.32
CA PHE A 207 7.94 23.29 -9.53
C PHE A 207 9.36 23.86 -9.52
N VAL A 208 10.08 23.67 -10.63
CA VAL A 208 11.50 24.04 -10.75
C VAL A 208 11.73 24.71 -12.09
N SER A 209 12.33 25.91 -12.10
CA SER A 209 12.63 26.60 -13.36
C SER A 209 13.89 26.04 -14.00
N VAL A 210 13.82 25.81 -15.31
CA VAL A 210 14.89 25.28 -16.16
C VAL A 210 15.33 26.35 -17.16
N ARG A 211 16.62 26.47 -17.43
CA ARG A 211 17.15 27.44 -18.42
C ARG A 211 17.51 26.75 -19.73
N PRO A 212 17.12 27.29 -20.90
CA PRO A 212 17.66 26.88 -22.20
C PRO A 212 19.20 26.92 -22.22
N THR A 213 19.82 25.97 -22.91
CA THR A 213 21.26 26.04 -23.22
C THR A 213 21.48 26.83 -24.52
N ARG A 214 22.74 26.97 -24.97
CA ARG A 214 23.05 27.53 -26.30
C ARG A 214 22.91 26.51 -27.43
N GLU A 215 22.82 25.24 -27.08
CA GLU A 215 22.93 24.10 -28.00
C GLU A 215 21.56 23.42 -28.22
N HIS A 216 20.65 23.55 -27.25
CA HIS A 216 19.30 23.02 -27.30
C HIS A 216 18.25 24.05 -26.86
N SER A 217 17.15 24.13 -27.60
CA SER A 217 15.92 24.82 -27.19
C SER A 217 15.05 23.88 -26.36
N LEU A 218 14.38 24.41 -25.34
CA LEU A 218 13.33 23.67 -24.62
C LEU A 218 12.14 23.39 -25.55
N ALA A 219 11.44 22.28 -25.30
CA ALA A 219 10.29 21.86 -26.10
C ALA A 219 9.02 22.67 -25.78
N THR A 220 7.97 22.49 -26.59
CA THR A 220 6.64 23.01 -26.28
C THR A 220 6.13 22.37 -24.98
N PRO A 221 5.68 23.14 -23.97
CA PRO A 221 5.12 22.59 -22.74
C PRO A 221 3.88 21.74 -22.99
N ILE A 222 3.62 20.81 -22.08
CA ILE A 222 2.40 20.01 -22.06
C ILE A 222 1.29 20.81 -21.37
N GLY A 223 0.12 20.92 -22.02
CA GLY A 223 -1.06 21.59 -21.45
C GLY A 223 -1.60 20.87 -20.21
N LEU A 224 -2.20 21.61 -19.27
CA LEU A 224 -2.86 21.04 -18.10
C LEU A 224 -4.36 20.94 -18.34
N SER A 225 -4.87 19.71 -18.51
CA SER A 225 -6.26 19.48 -18.88
C SER A 225 -7.24 20.18 -17.94
N THR A 226 -8.35 20.63 -18.51
CA THR A 226 -9.47 21.24 -17.78
C THR A 226 -10.45 20.23 -17.21
N HIS A 227 -10.46 19.00 -17.76
CA HIS A 227 -11.40 17.93 -17.41
C HIS A 227 -10.66 16.58 -17.43
N SER A 228 -11.20 15.58 -16.72
CA SER A 228 -10.79 14.18 -16.86
C SER A 228 -12.06 13.34 -16.98
N GLU A 229 -12.19 12.57 -18.06
CA GLU A 229 -13.33 11.67 -18.24
C GLU A 229 -12.94 10.28 -17.66
N ASP A 230 -13.80 9.70 -16.82
CA ASP A 230 -13.61 8.30 -16.42
C ASP A 230 -13.71 7.40 -17.67
N ASN A 231 -12.81 6.43 -17.78
CA ASN A 231 -12.52 5.62 -18.98
C ASN A 231 -11.80 6.36 -20.14
N GLU A 232 -11.29 7.58 -19.93
CA GLU A 232 -10.44 8.28 -20.92
C GLU A 232 -9.14 7.51 -21.20
N MET A 233 -8.80 7.38 -22.49
CA MET A 233 -7.58 6.72 -22.95
C MET A 233 -6.35 7.62 -22.78
N VAL A 234 -5.34 7.12 -22.09
CA VAL A 234 -4.15 7.88 -21.66
C VAL A 234 -2.86 7.13 -21.94
N ALA A 235 -1.72 7.82 -21.82
CA ALA A 235 -0.41 7.19 -21.69
C ALA A 235 0.43 7.86 -20.58
N ALA A 236 1.11 7.04 -19.79
CA ALA A 236 2.17 7.48 -18.91
C ALA A 236 3.49 7.58 -19.71
N ILE A 237 4.23 8.68 -19.56
CA ILE A 237 5.57 8.83 -20.15
C ILE A 237 6.57 9.18 -19.05
N GLY A 238 7.66 8.42 -18.98
CA GLY A 238 8.71 8.61 -17.97
C GLY A 238 9.76 7.48 -17.96
N TYR A 239 10.40 7.28 -16.81
CA TYR A 239 11.67 6.54 -16.70
C TYR A 239 11.59 5.35 -15.71
N PRO A 240 10.99 4.21 -16.11
CA PRO A 240 10.94 3.01 -15.26
C PRO A 240 12.32 2.42 -14.98
N ALA A 241 12.72 2.45 -13.71
CA ALA A 241 13.86 1.75 -13.15
C ALA A 241 13.60 0.25 -13.03
N ARG A 242 14.69 -0.52 -12.85
CA ARG A 242 14.59 -1.93 -12.48
C ARG A 242 14.25 -2.03 -11.00
N ASP A 243 13.09 -2.58 -10.67
CA ASP A 243 12.71 -2.79 -9.28
C ASP A 243 13.06 -4.21 -8.82
N SER A 244 14.08 -4.34 -7.97
CA SER A 244 14.50 -5.63 -7.40
C SER A 244 13.51 -6.22 -6.39
N ARG A 245 12.49 -5.45 -5.96
CA ARG A 245 11.47 -5.90 -4.99
C ARG A 245 10.25 -6.54 -5.65
N ILE A 246 10.09 -6.42 -6.97
CA ILE A 246 9.04 -7.12 -7.71
C ILE A 246 9.41 -8.62 -7.80
N PRO A 247 8.61 -9.55 -7.24
CA PRO A 247 9.00 -10.96 -7.20
C PRO A 247 9.09 -11.60 -8.58
N ASP A 248 8.19 -11.23 -9.48
CA ASP A 248 8.13 -11.73 -10.86
C ASP A 248 9.05 -10.92 -11.78
N GLN A 249 10.37 -11.01 -11.54
CA GLN A 249 11.40 -10.33 -12.35
C GLN A 249 11.29 -10.69 -13.83
N GLN A 250 10.90 -11.93 -14.17
CA GLN A 250 10.73 -12.35 -15.56
C GLN A 250 9.56 -11.61 -16.22
N LEU A 251 8.40 -11.48 -15.56
CA LEU A 251 7.29 -10.66 -16.06
C LEU A 251 7.71 -9.18 -16.24
N MET A 252 8.50 -8.65 -15.31
CA MET A 252 9.03 -7.28 -15.43
C MET A 252 9.92 -7.15 -16.67
N ASP A 253 10.84 -8.09 -16.88
CA ASP A 253 11.72 -8.15 -18.05
C ASP A 253 10.94 -8.40 -19.36
N GLU A 254 9.83 -9.15 -19.33
CA GLU A 254 8.93 -9.39 -20.48
C GLU A 254 8.11 -8.14 -20.88
N ILE A 255 7.58 -7.40 -19.91
CA ILE A 255 6.73 -6.22 -20.16
C ILE A 255 7.57 -4.98 -20.46
N PHE A 256 8.70 -4.80 -19.77
CA PHE A 256 9.61 -3.67 -19.98
C PHE A 256 10.75 -4.01 -20.94
N GLY A 257 10.79 -5.21 -21.51
CA GLY A 257 11.81 -5.61 -22.51
C GLY A 257 13.25 -5.56 -21.98
N ASN A 258 13.45 -5.83 -20.69
CA ASN A 258 14.75 -5.88 -19.99
C ASN A 258 15.69 -4.68 -20.25
N VAL A 259 15.15 -3.46 -20.41
CA VAL A 259 15.95 -2.22 -20.51
C VAL A 259 15.33 -1.11 -19.68
N TYR A 260 15.98 -0.80 -18.56
CA TYR A 260 15.49 0.09 -17.52
C TYR A 260 16.20 1.45 -17.50
N ASN A 261 15.68 2.38 -16.70
CA ASN A 261 16.15 3.76 -16.50
C ASN A 261 16.09 4.65 -17.75
N LYS A 262 15.57 4.16 -18.88
CA LYS A 262 15.43 4.88 -20.16
C LYS A 262 13.98 5.30 -20.41
N LYS A 263 13.76 6.31 -21.25
CA LYS A 263 12.42 6.85 -21.54
C LYS A 263 11.49 5.79 -22.13
N ARG A 264 10.28 5.66 -21.56
CA ARG A 264 9.22 4.75 -21.99
C ARG A 264 7.87 5.44 -22.14
N LEU A 265 7.00 4.81 -22.91
CA LEU A 265 5.57 5.10 -22.99
C LEU A 265 4.77 3.86 -22.59
N ALA A 266 3.87 3.99 -21.62
CA ALA A 266 2.94 2.94 -21.21
C ALA A 266 1.50 3.45 -21.42
N PRO A 267 0.74 2.95 -22.42
CA PRO A 267 -0.65 3.33 -22.59
C PRO A 267 -1.53 2.67 -21.52
N GLY A 268 -2.71 3.25 -21.32
CA GLY A 268 -3.73 2.75 -20.40
C GLY A 268 -4.95 3.66 -20.39
N GLN A 269 -5.68 3.63 -19.29
CA GLN A 269 -6.99 4.27 -19.17
C GLN A 269 -7.17 4.89 -17.78
N LEU A 270 -7.96 5.96 -17.68
CA LEU A 270 -8.43 6.50 -16.41
C LEU A 270 -9.48 5.58 -15.80
N ILE A 271 -9.22 5.09 -14.59
CA ILE A 271 -10.05 4.13 -13.84
C ILE A 271 -10.69 4.78 -12.60
N GLY A 272 -11.12 6.04 -12.76
CA GLY A 272 -11.80 6.83 -11.76
C GLY A 272 -11.01 8.05 -11.30
N SER A 273 -11.73 9.16 -11.13
CA SER A 273 -11.19 10.45 -10.69
C SER A 273 -11.91 10.98 -9.43
N ASP A 274 -11.21 11.78 -8.64
CA ASP A 274 -11.76 12.54 -7.50
C ASP A 274 -11.00 13.88 -7.36
N PRO A 275 -11.48 14.86 -6.55
CA PRO A 275 -10.87 16.19 -6.47
C PRO A 275 -9.40 16.23 -5.99
N THR A 276 -8.89 15.12 -5.43
CA THR A 276 -7.52 15.02 -4.91
C THR A 276 -6.64 14.02 -5.65
N SER A 277 -7.22 13.09 -6.41
CA SER A 277 -6.48 12.06 -7.14
C SER A 277 -7.16 11.63 -8.45
N VAL A 278 -6.35 11.43 -9.49
CA VAL A 278 -6.71 10.72 -10.71
C VAL A 278 -6.10 9.31 -10.65
N ARG A 279 -6.88 8.27 -10.95
CA ARG A 279 -6.39 6.89 -11.01
C ARG A 279 -6.28 6.40 -12.45
N HIS A 280 -5.20 5.70 -12.78
CA HIS A 280 -4.96 5.14 -14.11
C HIS A 280 -4.42 3.69 -14.04
N ASP A 281 -4.45 2.97 -15.17
CA ASP A 281 -3.98 1.58 -15.26
C ASP A 281 -2.75 1.34 -16.17
N CYS A 282 -2.07 2.43 -16.61
CA CYS A 282 -0.80 2.34 -17.32
C CYS A 282 0.27 1.61 -16.47
N SER A 283 1.05 0.72 -17.08
CA SER A 283 2.13 -0.02 -16.40
C SER A 283 3.30 0.89 -15.98
N THR A 284 3.68 0.90 -14.70
CA THR A 284 4.80 1.71 -14.16
C THR A 284 5.78 0.88 -13.32
N LEU A 285 6.96 1.44 -13.03
CA LEU A 285 7.99 0.92 -12.12
C LEU A 285 8.72 2.10 -11.44
N GLY A 286 9.61 1.80 -10.49
CA GLY A 286 10.49 2.75 -9.80
C GLY A 286 10.89 3.98 -10.63
N GLY A 287 10.68 5.19 -10.13
CA GLY A 287 11.10 6.42 -10.81
C GLY A 287 10.18 6.92 -11.94
N ASN A 288 8.99 6.34 -12.08
CA ASN A 288 7.87 7.01 -12.75
C ASN A 288 7.25 8.10 -11.87
N SER A 289 7.64 8.24 -10.60
CA SER A 289 7.40 9.45 -9.81
C SER A 289 7.71 10.71 -10.64
N GLY A 290 6.69 11.52 -10.89
CA GLY A 290 6.74 12.74 -11.69
C GLY A 290 6.45 12.54 -13.19
N SER A 291 6.14 11.32 -13.65
CA SER A 291 5.68 11.04 -15.01
C SER A 291 4.41 11.81 -15.34
N VAL A 292 4.30 12.27 -16.59
CA VAL A 292 3.04 12.81 -17.11
C VAL A 292 2.07 11.66 -17.38
N VAL A 293 0.81 11.82 -16.97
CA VAL A 293 -0.31 11.02 -17.47
C VAL A 293 -1.02 11.87 -18.52
N LEU A 294 -0.85 11.53 -19.79
CA LEU A 294 -1.27 12.31 -20.96
C LEU A 294 -2.56 11.75 -21.56
N SER A 295 -3.53 12.59 -21.89
CA SER A 295 -4.68 12.20 -22.71
C SER A 295 -4.26 11.93 -24.15
N LEU A 296 -4.63 10.77 -24.70
CA LEU A 296 -4.46 10.45 -26.12
C LEU A 296 -5.43 11.24 -27.02
N LYS A 297 -6.49 11.82 -26.43
CA LYS A 297 -7.57 12.57 -27.10
C LYS A 297 -7.20 14.04 -27.32
N THR A 298 -6.44 14.65 -26.39
CA THR A 298 -6.13 16.10 -26.42
C THR A 298 -4.63 16.43 -26.44
N GLY A 299 -3.75 15.51 -26.03
CA GLY A 299 -2.34 15.81 -25.78
C GLY A 299 -2.09 16.69 -24.54
N GLU A 300 -3.10 16.86 -23.68
CA GLU A 300 -2.94 17.52 -22.38
C GLU A 300 -2.66 16.49 -21.28
N ALA A 301 -1.92 16.91 -20.25
CA ALA A 301 -1.75 16.15 -19.02
C ALA A 301 -3.08 16.14 -18.25
N VAL A 302 -3.57 14.94 -17.89
CA VAL A 302 -4.70 14.75 -16.95
C VAL A 302 -4.21 14.62 -15.50
N GLY A 303 -2.94 14.25 -15.29
CA GLY A 303 -2.32 14.26 -13.98
C GLY A 303 -0.80 14.04 -13.99
N LEU A 304 -0.21 14.20 -12.80
CA LEU A 304 1.19 13.97 -12.48
C LEU A 304 1.29 12.68 -11.63
N HIS A 305 1.87 11.60 -12.17
CA HIS A 305 2.01 10.33 -11.43
C HIS A 305 2.85 10.53 -10.16
N PHE A 306 2.51 9.82 -9.07
CA PHE A 306 3.26 9.88 -7.81
C PHE A 306 3.34 8.57 -7.03
N ALA A 307 2.45 7.60 -7.27
CA ALA A 307 2.45 6.32 -6.56
C ALA A 307 1.70 5.22 -7.32
N GLY A 308 2.08 3.96 -7.07
CA GLY A 308 1.30 2.78 -7.41
C GLY A 308 0.65 2.11 -6.20
N ARG A 309 -0.33 1.24 -6.46
CA ARG A 309 -0.73 0.16 -5.53
C ARG A 309 -0.81 -1.15 -6.29
N PHE A 310 -0.10 -2.16 -5.79
CA PHE A 310 0.17 -3.37 -6.55
C PHE A 310 -1.11 -4.07 -7.06
N LEU A 311 -1.20 -4.28 -8.37
CA LEU A 311 -2.35 -4.85 -9.10
C LEU A 311 -3.73 -4.17 -8.89
N ARG A 312 -3.79 -2.96 -8.32
CA ARG A 312 -5.03 -2.19 -8.12
C ARG A 312 -5.18 -1.03 -9.10
N SER A 313 -4.28 -0.06 -9.02
CA SER A 313 -4.36 1.24 -9.68
C SER A 313 -3.10 2.05 -9.44
N ASN A 314 -2.70 2.85 -10.43
CA ASN A 314 -1.72 3.90 -10.28
C ASN A 314 -2.40 5.25 -10.00
N PHE A 315 -1.72 6.14 -9.27
CA PHE A 315 -2.26 7.39 -8.74
C PHE A 315 -1.48 8.59 -9.28
N ALA A 316 -2.22 9.65 -9.59
CA ALA A 316 -1.70 10.92 -10.07
C ALA A 316 -2.35 12.11 -9.35
N VAL A 317 -1.60 13.19 -9.15
CA VAL A 317 -2.14 14.49 -8.72
C VAL A 317 -2.93 15.07 -9.91
N PRO A 318 -4.21 15.47 -9.74
CA PRO A 318 -5.03 15.94 -10.85
C PRO A 318 -4.43 17.18 -11.52
N ALA A 319 -4.50 17.29 -12.85
CA ALA A 319 -4.00 18.46 -13.59
C ALA A 319 -4.65 19.79 -13.15
N ALA A 320 -5.88 19.75 -12.63
CA ALA A 320 -6.53 20.90 -12.01
C ALA A 320 -5.78 21.39 -10.75
N VAL A 321 -5.31 20.49 -9.89
CA VAL A 321 -4.55 20.82 -8.67
C VAL A 321 -3.13 21.30 -9.03
N VAL A 322 -2.50 20.68 -10.03
CA VAL A 322 -1.21 21.15 -10.57
C VAL A 322 -1.35 22.58 -11.12
N ARG A 323 -2.44 22.88 -11.83
CA ARG A 323 -2.76 24.22 -12.36
C ARG A 323 -3.01 25.23 -11.25
N GLU A 324 -3.82 24.88 -10.25
CA GLU A 324 -4.11 25.71 -9.08
C GLU A 324 -2.82 26.15 -8.34
N ARG A 325 -1.94 25.19 -8.00
CA ARG A 325 -0.68 25.50 -7.30
C ARG A 325 0.28 26.30 -8.17
N LEU A 326 0.40 25.96 -9.45
CA LEU A 326 1.23 26.71 -10.41
C LEU A 326 0.77 28.17 -10.53
N ASP A 327 -0.53 28.42 -10.64
CA ASP A 327 -1.08 29.77 -10.70
C ASP A 327 -0.88 30.53 -9.38
N GLU A 328 -1.01 29.89 -8.21
CA GLU A 328 -0.72 30.53 -6.92
C GLU A 328 0.75 30.99 -6.81
N ILE A 329 1.70 30.13 -7.18
CA ILE A 329 3.14 30.43 -7.18
C ILE A 329 3.45 31.59 -8.13
N LEU A 330 2.91 31.56 -9.36
CA LEU A 330 3.16 32.58 -10.39
C LEU A 330 2.53 33.93 -10.05
N ASN A 331 1.40 33.95 -9.32
CA ASN A 331 0.77 35.16 -8.82
C ASN A 331 1.38 35.66 -7.49
N GLY A 332 2.45 35.03 -6.99
CA GLY A 332 3.12 35.41 -5.75
C GLY A 332 2.31 35.15 -4.47
N ARG A 333 1.33 34.23 -4.53
CA ARG A 333 0.44 33.88 -3.41
C ARG A 333 0.97 32.69 -2.63
N THR A 334 2.19 32.79 -2.10
CA THR A 334 2.68 31.80 -1.13
C THR A 334 1.81 31.85 0.13
N ARG A 335 1.30 30.68 0.53
CA ARG A 335 0.37 30.52 1.65
C ARG A 335 1.12 30.73 2.96
N GLN A 336 1.05 31.93 3.56
CA GLN A 336 1.60 32.15 4.89
C GLN A 336 0.89 31.21 5.90
N SER A 337 1.68 30.35 6.55
CA SER A 337 1.19 29.50 7.63
C SER A 337 0.69 30.38 8.79
N VAL A 338 -0.63 30.44 8.95
CA VAL A 338 -1.26 31.17 10.06
C VAL A 338 -1.09 30.34 11.32
N ARG A 339 0.03 30.55 12.02
CA ARG A 339 0.13 30.16 13.43
C ARG A 339 -1.01 30.85 14.19
N PRO A 340 -1.88 30.12 14.92
CA PRO A 340 -2.87 30.76 15.77
C PRO A 340 -2.14 31.52 16.87
N SER A 341 -2.22 32.84 16.86
CA SER A 341 -1.69 33.69 17.92
C SER A 341 -2.53 33.49 19.18
N VAL A 342 -1.88 33.12 20.28
CA VAL A 342 -2.49 33.14 21.61
C VAL A 342 -2.89 34.58 21.92
N PRO A 343 -4.18 34.88 22.22
CA PRO A 343 -4.58 36.22 22.59
C PRO A 343 -4.03 36.60 23.98
N ASP A 344 -3.47 37.81 24.09
CA ASP A 344 -3.07 38.39 25.36
C ASP A 344 -4.27 38.63 26.30
N GLY A 345 -3.97 38.78 27.59
CA GLY A 345 -4.95 38.88 28.68
C GLY A 345 -5.90 40.09 28.61
N PRO A 346 -7.03 40.03 29.33
CA PRO A 346 -8.15 40.95 29.17
C PRO A 346 -7.91 42.35 29.78
N THR A 347 -8.39 43.38 29.08
CA THR A 347 -8.61 44.74 29.62
C THR A 347 -10.00 45.28 29.21
N PRO A 348 -10.59 46.27 29.93
CA PRO A 348 -12.03 46.21 30.23
C PRO A 348 -12.99 46.87 29.24
N THR A 349 -14.26 46.49 29.37
CA THR A 349 -15.41 46.94 28.57
C THR A 349 -15.77 48.43 28.72
N LYS A 350 -16.32 49.01 27.64
CA LYS A 350 -17.32 50.08 27.70
C LYS A 350 -18.46 49.81 26.70
N HIS A 351 -19.67 50.16 27.10
CA HIS A 351 -20.90 49.86 26.36
C HIS A 351 -21.07 50.73 25.09
N HIS A 352 -21.80 50.20 24.10
CA HIS A 352 -23.06 50.81 23.63
C HIS A 352 -23.96 49.74 22.97
N ALA A 353 -25.25 50.06 22.82
CA ALA A 353 -26.31 49.20 22.25
C ALA A 353 -27.46 50.11 21.74
N PRO A 354 -28.51 49.57 21.10
CA PRO A 354 -28.54 48.56 20.03
C PRO A 354 -29.22 49.11 18.74
N ALA A 355 -29.24 48.34 17.66
CA ALA A 355 -30.10 48.58 16.49
C ALA A 355 -30.79 47.27 16.06
N ALA A 356 -31.99 47.37 15.45
CA ALA A 356 -32.96 46.27 15.33
C ALA A 356 -33.30 45.97 13.84
N PRO A 357 -34.22 45.04 13.48
CA PRO A 357 -33.77 43.82 12.78
C PRO A 357 -34.50 43.53 11.44
N ARG A 358 -34.03 42.52 10.71
CA ARG A 358 -34.82 41.70 9.76
C ARG A 358 -34.18 40.31 9.56
N PRO A 359 -34.93 39.30 9.06
CA PRO A 359 -34.73 37.92 9.52
C PRO A 359 -34.02 36.98 8.54
N GLU A 360 -33.29 36.03 9.10
CA GLU A 360 -33.01 34.73 8.48
C GLU A 360 -33.38 33.60 9.45
N THR A 361 -34.05 32.56 8.94
CA THR A 361 -34.66 31.51 9.76
C THR A 361 -33.65 30.42 10.13
N LYS A 362 -32.89 30.62 11.21
CA LYS A 362 -32.04 29.58 11.79
C LYS A 362 -32.80 28.80 12.87
N PHE A 363 -32.91 27.49 12.68
CA PHE A 363 -33.29 26.56 13.75
C PHE A 363 -32.06 26.18 14.56
N SER A 364 -32.23 26.02 15.87
CA SER A 364 -31.20 25.53 16.79
C SER A 364 -31.88 24.88 17.98
N PHE A 365 -31.40 23.72 18.41
CA PHE A 365 -31.88 23.00 19.59
C PHE A 365 -30.73 22.80 20.57
N VAL A 366 -31.04 22.84 21.87
CA VAL A 366 -30.06 22.77 22.95
C VAL A 366 -29.89 21.32 23.39
N VAL A 367 -28.64 20.83 23.38
CA VAL A 367 -28.26 19.58 24.05
C VAL A 367 -27.68 19.93 25.43
N PRO A 368 -28.36 19.61 26.55
CA PRO A 368 -27.89 19.94 27.89
C PRO A 368 -26.82 18.95 28.36
N LEU A 369 -25.58 19.12 27.89
CA LEU A 369 -24.43 18.38 28.41
C LEU A 369 -24.04 18.88 29.81
N ARG A 370 -24.06 17.98 30.80
CA ARG A 370 -23.39 18.20 32.09
C ARG A 370 -21.97 17.68 31.99
N VAL A 371 -21.00 18.59 31.99
CA VAL A 371 -19.58 18.27 32.22
C VAL A 371 -19.28 18.54 33.69
N THR A 372 -18.66 17.60 34.37
CA THR A 372 -18.06 17.80 35.70
C THR A 372 -16.54 17.84 35.52
N VAL A 373 -15.90 18.89 36.04
CA VAL A 373 -14.43 19.01 36.09
C VAL A 373 -14.04 19.16 37.55
N GLU A 374 -13.09 18.35 38.00
CA GLU A 374 -12.51 18.44 39.34
C GLU A 374 -11.01 18.76 39.20
N VAL A 375 -10.51 19.69 40.01
CA VAL A 375 -9.16 20.27 39.85
C VAL A 375 -8.36 20.11 41.14
N GLY A 376 -7.42 19.17 41.13
CA GLY A 376 -6.34 19.09 42.12
C GLY A 376 -5.14 19.93 41.68
N ASN A 377 -4.59 20.75 42.59
CA ASN A 377 -3.46 21.63 42.28
C ASN A 377 -2.10 20.93 42.52
N PRO A 378 -1.06 21.17 41.70
CA PRO A 378 0.19 20.40 41.75
C PRO A 378 1.26 20.95 42.72
N TYR A 379 2.29 20.13 42.93
CA TYR A 379 3.56 20.35 43.67
C TYR A 379 3.51 20.40 45.21
N PRO A 380 4.45 19.68 45.84
CA PRO A 380 5.50 20.32 46.64
C PRO A 380 6.87 20.39 45.94
N ASP A 381 7.77 21.25 46.42
CA ASP A 381 9.11 21.51 45.88
C ASP A 381 10.14 20.37 46.11
N GLY A 382 11.21 20.32 45.29
CA GLY A 382 12.26 19.28 45.43
C GLY A 382 13.52 19.33 44.54
N THR A 383 13.89 20.50 43.99
CA THR A 383 15.15 20.86 43.28
C THR A 383 16.24 19.81 42.95
N ALA A 384 16.68 19.85 41.67
CA ALA A 384 17.95 19.40 41.09
C ALA A 384 18.20 17.87 40.90
N GLY A 385 18.78 17.40 39.79
CA GLY A 385 19.05 18.08 38.51
C GLY A 385 20.31 17.59 37.77
N ASP A 386 20.15 17.02 36.57
CA ASP A 386 21.19 16.91 35.54
C ASP A 386 20.56 16.76 34.13
N GLN A 387 21.37 16.74 33.06
CA GLN A 387 20.89 16.80 31.66
C GLN A 387 20.37 15.48 31.10
N ALA A 388 19.31 15.56 30.27
CA ALA A 388 18.92 14.50 29.34
C ALA A 388 18.41 15.09 28.00
N THR A 389 18.85 14.47 26.91
CA THR A 389 18.58 14.79 25.50
C THR A 389 17.11 14.74 25.08
N ASN A 390 16.70 15.62 24.15
CA ASN A 390 15.46 15.42 23.38
C ASN A 390 15.56 14.13 22.54
N GLY A 391 14.76 13.12 22.86
CA GLY A 391 14.57 11.94 22.01
C GLY A 391 13.52 12.19 20.94
N SER A 392 13.85 11.89 19.68
CA SER A 392 12.85 11.78 18.61
C SER A 392 12.15 10.42 18.72
N ALA A 393 10.82 10.39 18.59
CA ALA A 393 10.07 9.14 18.57
C ALA A 393 10.21 8.49 17.18
N SER A 394 11.04 7.45 17.06
CA SER A 394 11.15 6.66 15.84
C SER A 394 9.99 5.68 15.68
N THR A 395 9.82 5.15 14.47
CA THR A 395 8.82 4.15 14.07
C THR A 395 9.10 2.72 14.58
N THR A 396 9.70 2.60 15.76
CA THR A 396 9.77 1.33 16.49
C THR A 396 8.59 1.23 17.47
N ASP A 397 8.18 0.01 17.81
CA ASP A 397 7.42 -0.20 19.05
C ASP A 397 8.35 0.24 20.20
N THR A 398 8.17 1.46 20.72
CA THR A 398 8.98 2.04 21.80
C THR A 398 8.40 1.59 23.14
N ASP A 399 9.22 1.55 24.20
CA ASP A 399 8.80 1.03 25.51
C ASP A 399 7.74 1.92 26.24
N GLU A 400 7.26 3.01 25.60
CA GLU A 400 6.17 3.89 26.07
C GLU A 400 4.92 3.85 25.17
N ASP A 401 4.52 2.68 24.65
CA ASP A 401 3.15 2.48 24.14
C ASP A 401 2.11 2.89 25.19
N VAL A 402 1.36 3.96 24.92
CA VAL A 402 0.27 4.43 25.79
C VAL A 402 -0.93 3.49 25.63
N PHE A 403 -0.90 2.36 26.34
CA PHE A 403 -2.00 1.41 26.45
C PHE A 403 -3.25 2.13 26.98
N THR A 404 -4.25 2.34 26.11
CA THR A 404 -5.59 2.74 26.56
C THR A 404 -6.21 1.57 27.31
N GLU A 405 -6.35 1.70 28.64
CA GLU A 405 -7.09 0.73 29.45
C GLU A 405 -8.57 0.77 29.04
N ALA A 406 -9.05 -0.34 28.46
CA ALA A 406 -10.44 -0.50 28.05
C ALA A 406 -11.27 -1.09 29.19
N VAL A 407 -12.59 -0.88 29.17
CA VAL A 407 -13.48 -1.36 30.25
C VAL A 407 -14.13 -2.68 29.84
N ALA A 408 -14.08 -3.71 30.69
CA ALA A 408 -14.62 -5.04 30.38
C ALA A 408 -16.13 -5.07 30.06
N ALA A 409 -16.87 -4.04 30.48
CA ALA A 409 -18.28 -3.85 30.13
C ALA A 409 -18.49 -3.49 28.65
N ASP A 410 -17.52 -2.81 28.02
CA ASP A 410 -17.61 -2.29 26.65
C ASP A 410 -17.61 -3.38 25.59
N TYR A 411 -17.38 -4.65 25.98
CA TYR A 411 -17.35 -5.80 25.07
C TYR A 411 -18.61 -6.68 25.16
N ARG A 412 -19.55 -6.38 26.06
CA ARG A 412 -20.76 -7.20 26.26
C ARG A 412 -21.71 -7.17 25.07
N ASP A 413 -21.63 -6.13 24.24
CA ASP A 413 -22.41 -5.96 23.01
C ASP A 413 -21.75 -6.56 21.76
N ARG A 414 -20.52 -7.06 21.89
CA ARG A 414 -19.77 -7.65 20.76
C ARG A 414 -20.31 -9.04 20.44
N LEU A 415 -20.83 -9.17 19.23
CA LEU A 415 -21.34 -10.43 18.72
C LEU A 415 -20.20 -11.45 18.50
N GLY A 416 -19.00 -10.99 18.16
CA GLY A 416 -17.86 -11.85 17.82
C GLY A 416 -17.81 -12.16 16.33
N TYR A 417 -17.33 -13.36 16.04
CA TYR A 417 -17.45 -14.00 14.73
C TYR A 417 -18.85 -14.64 14.59
N ASP A 418 -19.55 -14.33 13.51
CA ASP A 418 -20.83 -14.93 13.10
C ASP A 418 -20.58 -16.21 12.28
N GLU A 419 -20.99 -17.35 12.85
CA GLU A 419 -20.88 -18.67 12.22
C GLU A 419 -21.83 -18.84 11.02
N THR A 420 -22.82 -17.97 10.84
CA THR A 420 -23.82 -18.02 9.75
C THR A 420 -23.59 -16.98 8.65
N PHE A 421 -22.55 -16.17 8.77
CA PHE A 421 -22.25 -15.00 7.93
C PHE A 421 -22.26 -15.26 6.41
N LEU A 422 -21.78 -16.45 6.00
CA LEU A 422 -21.70 -16.92 4.61
C LEU A 422 -23.02 -17.51 4.08
N GLY A 423 -24.11 -17.48 4.85
CA GLY A 423 -25.38 -18.14 4.54
C GLY A 423 -25.38 -19.67 4.73
N THR A 424 -24.20 -20.28 4.86
CA THR A 424 -23.96 -21.67 5.29
C THR A 424 -23.22 -21.65 6.62
N PRO A 425 -23.56 -22.52 7.60
CA PRO A 425 -22.85 -22.58 8.88
C PRO A 425 -21.37 -22.97 8.72
N VAL A 426 -20.49 -22.09 9.18
CA VAL A 426 -19.04 -22.31 9.30
C VAL A 426 -18.63 -21.97 10.74
N PRO A 427 -18.58 -22.97 11.64
CA PRO A 427 -18.39 -22.75 13.07
C PRO A 427 -16.98 -22.31 13.44
N LEU A 428 -16.81 -21.80 14.66
CA LEU A 428 -15.50 -21.53 15.24
C LEU A 428 -14.65 -22.82 15.38
N PRO A 429 -13.30 -22.73 15.25
CA PRO A 429 -12.43 -23.88 15.43
C PRO A 429 -12.54 -24.49 16.83
N VAL A 430 -12.67 -25.82 16.90
CA VAL A 430 -12.82 -26.56 18.15
C VAL A 430 -11.49 -27.19 18.55
N VAL A 431 -11.06 -27.00 19.80
CA VAL A 431 -9.83 -27.59 20.33
C VAL A 431 -10.02 -29.10 20.55
N THR A 432 -9.41 -29.92 19.70
CA THR A 432 -9.46 -31.40 19.75
C THR A 432 -8.34 -32.00 20.60
N SER A 433 -7.20 -31.30 20.72
CA SER A 433 -6.07 -31.68 21.57
C SER A 433 -5.58 -30.47 22.38
N GLY A 434 -5.04 -30.71 23.59
CA GLY A 434 -4.53 -29.64 24.44
C GLY A 434 -5.59 -28.75 25.11
N GLN A 435 -6.83 -29.22 25.27
CA GLN A 435 -7.93 -28.44 25.89
C GLN A 435 -7.58 -27.86 27.27
N ASP A 436 -6.72 -28.54 28.03
CA ASP A 436 -6.24 -28.07 29.34
C ASP A 436 -5.42 -26.77 29.26
N ASP A 437 -4.90 -26.39 28.08
CA ASP A 437 -4.16 -25.13 27.88
C ASP A 437 -5.04 -23.96 27.41
N VAL A 438 -6.33 -24.17 27.13
CA VAL A 438 -7.23 -23.07 26.76
C VAL A 438 -7.40 -22.12 27.95
N LEU A 439 -7.20 -20.82 27.72
CA LEU A 439 -7.42 -19.78 28.71
C LEU A 439 -8.93 -19.57 28.92
N ALA A 440 -9.47 -20.15 29.99
CA ALA A 440 -10.80 -19.81 30.49
C ALA A 440 -10.77 -18.52 31.32
N PHE A 441 -11.82 -17.72 31.20
CA PHE A 441 -12.05 -16.49 31.96
C PHE A 441 -13.54 -16.35 32.29
N THR A 442 -13.96 -15.22 32.87
CA THR A 442 -15.35 -15.05 33.35
C THR A 442 -15.93 -13.72 32.91
N VAL A 443 -17.11 -13.75 32.29
CA VAL A 443 -17.91 -12.56 31.96
C VAL A 443 -19.25 -12.66 32.67
N ASP A 444 -19.55 -11.68 33.54
CA ASP A 444 -20.79 -11.59 34.33
C ASP A 444 -21.15 -12.88 35.10
N GLY A 445 -20.12 -13.57 35.61
CA GLY A 445 -20.23 -14.82 36.36
C GLY A 445 -20.25 -16.09 35.50
N ASN A 446 -20.33 -15.96 34.18
CA ASN A 446 -20.35 -17.08 33.24
C ASN A 446 -18.92 -17.42 32.76
N PRO A 447 -18.51 -18.69 32.73
CA PRO A 447 -17.21 -19.09 32.21
C PRO A 447 -17.18 -18.98 30.68
N GLU A 448 -16.18 -18.26 30.18
CA GLU A 448 -15.94 -17.99 28.76
C GLU A 448 -14.57 -18.53 28.33
N LYS A 449 -14.43 -18.83 27.04
CA LYS A 449 -13.16 -19.31 26.41
C LYS A 449 -12.77 -18.52 25.16
N VAL A 450 -13.64 -17.64 24.67
CA VAL A 450 -13.45 -16.92 23.40
C VAL A 450 -13.66 -15.42 23.63
N LEU A 451 -12.64 -14.62 23.34
CA LEU A 451 -12.69 -13.17 23.37
C LEU A 451 -13.43 -12.69 22.13
N ARG A 452 -14.72 -12.37 22.29
CA ARG A 452 -15.56 -11.78 21.25
C ARG A 452 -15.23 -10.30 21.05
N TYR A 453 -15.07 -9.89 19.81
CA TYR A 453 -14.81 -8.51 19.36
C TYR A 453 -15.81 -8.14 18.24
N GLU A 454 -15.81 -6.92 17.73
CA GLU A 454 -16.69 -6.58 16.60
C GLU A 454 -16.23 -7.31 15.33
N HIS A 455 -17.07 -8.20 14.80
CA HIS A 455 -16.86 -9.04 13.59
C HIS A 455 -15.70 -10.06 13.65
N PHE A 456 -15.03 -10.23 14.80
CA PHE A 456 -14.02 -11.27 14.97
C PHE A 456 -13.96 -11.84 16.40
N ALA A 457 -13.26 -12.96 16.58
CA ALA A 457 -13.15 -13.67 17.85
C ALA A 457 -11.78 -14.33 18.02
N VAL A 458 -11.21 -14.29 19.23
CA VAL A 458 -9.89 -14.85 19.55
C VAL A 458 -10.01 -15.90 20.66
N MET A 459 -9.35 -17.05 20.51
CA MET A 459 -9.15 -18.02 21.59
C MET A 459 -7.68 -18.00 22.04
N MET A 460 -7.41 -17.97 23.35
CA MET A 460 -6.06 -17.80 23.91
C MET A 460 -5.51 -19.10 24.53
N SER A 461 -4.20 -19.33 24.35
CA SER A 461 -3.42 -20.30 25.13
C SER A 461 -3.00 -19.68 26.47
N ARG A 462 -3.21 -20.41 27.57
CA ARG A 462 -2.86 -20.00 28.92
C ARG A 462 -1.35 -20.06 29.16
N SER A 463 -0.68 -21.13 28.72
CA SER A 463 0.77 -21.29 28.92
C SER A 463 1.59 -20.37 28.00
N ARG A 464 1.17 -20.19 26.74
CA ARG A 464 1.92 -19.41 25.75
C ARG A 464 1.62 -17.92 25.80
N ARG A 465 0.49 -17.50 26.37
CA ARG A 465 0.01 -16.09 26.44
C ARG A 465 -0.20 -15.45 25.06
N LEU A 466 -0.52 -16.30 24.08
CA LEU A 466 -0.74 -16.01 22.66
C LEU A 466 -2.08 -16.62 22.24
N CYS A 467 -2.60 -16.24 21.07
CA CYS A 467 -3.78 -16.90 20.54
C CYS A 467 -3.47 -18.35 20.11
N LEU A 468 -4.46 -19.24 20.28
CA LEU A 468 -4.56 -20.51 19.56
C LEU A 468 -5.07 -20.25 18.14
N PHE A 469 -6.05 -19.36 18.01
CA PHE A 469 -6.53 -18.81 16.73
C PHE A 469 -7.18 -17.44 16.92
N SER A 470 -7.29 -16.69 15.81
CA SER A 470 -8.30 -15.67 15.58
C SER A 470 -9.20 -16.08 14.40
N ALA A 471 -10.46 -15.68 14.44
CA ALA A 471 -11.48 -15.94 13.42
C ALA A 471 -12.23 -14.64 13.09
N VAL A 472 -12.29 -14.22 11.82
CA VAL A 472 -12.89 -12.95 11.38
C VAL A 472 -13.86 -13.14 10.22
N ASN A 473 -14.96 -12.40 10.24
CA ASN A 473 -15.86 -12.20 9.11
C ASN A 473 -15.49 -10.92 8.35
N ILE A 474 -15.44 -11.00 7.02
CA ILE A 474 -15.09 -9.90 6.12
C ILE A 474 -16.26 -9.64 5.19
N ASP A 475 -16.97 -8.52 5.35
CA ASP A 475 -17.97 -8.04 4.39
C ASP A 475 -17.28 -7.08 3.40
N GLY A 476 -17.08 -7.55 2.16
CA GLY A 476 -16.41 -6.77 1.12
C GLY A 476 -17.18 -5.51 0.74
N LEU A 477 -18.49 -5.64 0.57
CA LEU A 477 -19.43 -4.58 0.20
C LEU A 477 -19.52 -3.47 1.26
N GLN A 478 -19.52 -3.82 2.54
CA GLN A 478 -19.66 -2.86 3.65
C GLN A 478 -18.33 -2.36 4.23
N SER A 479 -17.20 -2.69 3.61
CA SER A 479 -15.86 -2.34 4.08
C SER A 479 -15.57 -0.82 4.09
N ILE A 480 -14.97 -0.34 5.18
CA ILE A 480 -14.67 1.08 5.41
C ILE A 480 -13.16 1.26 5.67
N SER A 481 -12.57 2.33 5.12
CA SER A 481 -11.19 2.72 5.44
C SER A 481 -11.17 3.62 6.68
N MET A 482 -10.33 3.30 7.66
CA MET A 482 -10.15 4.07 8.89
C MET A 482 -8.68 4.19 9.27
N ALA A 483 -8.31 5.28 9.98
CA ALA A 483 -6.97 5.46 10.53
C ALA A 483 -6.69 4.45 11.67
N ARG A 484 -5.42 4.06 11.86
CA ARG A 484 -5.00 3.15 12.94
C ARG A 484 -5.17 3.82 14.32
N THR A 485 -5.48 3.03 15.34
CA THR A 485 -5.47 3.46 16.76
C THR A 485 -4.33 2.79 17.54
N GLY A 486 -4.03 3.26 18.75
CA GLY A 486 -3.01 2.68 19.62
C GLY A 486 -3.36 1.28 20.14
N TRP A 487 -2.33 0.56 20.59
CA TRP A 487 -2.42 -0.80 21.15
C TRP A 487 -3.18 -0.85 22.49
N ARG A 488 -3.84 -1.98 22.77
CA ARG A 488 -4.71 -2.17 23.94
C ARG A 488 -4.49 -3.52 24.61
N THR A 489 -4.68 -3.57 25.93
CA THR A 489 -4.83 -4.81 26.69
C THR A 489 -6.30 -5.14 26.87
N ASP A 490 -6.68 -6.42 26.74
CA ASP A 490 -8.04 -6.86 27.01
C ASP A 490 -8.25 -6.96 28.54
N PRO A 491 -9.22 -6.25 29.14
CA PRO A 491 -9.49 -6.26 30.58
C PRO A 491 -10.23 -7.53 31.06
N ARG A 492 -10.73 -8.38 30.15
CA ARG A 492 -11.50 -9.60 30.47
C ARG A 492 -10.61 -10.75 30.92
N ILE A 493 -9.31 -10.68 30.64
CA ILE A 493 -8.30 -11.67 31.04
C ILE A 493 -7.18 -11.01 31.85
N PRO A 494 -6.50 -11.74 32.76
CA PRO A 494 -5.41 -11.16 33.55
C PRO A 494 -4.31 -10.56 32.68
N LEU A 495 -3.72 -9.43 33.10
CA LEU A 495 -2.58 -8.82 32.40
C LEU A 495 -1.39 -9.79 32.27
N GLY A 496 -1.21 -10.70 33.24
CA GLY A 496 -0.20 -11.75 33.19
C GLY A 496 -0.46 -12.86 32.16
N ALA A 497 -1.66 -12.92 31.56
CA ALA A 497 -2.00 -13.82 30.45
C ALA A 497 -1.84 -13.17 29.07
N GLN A 498 -1.32 -11.94 29.02
CA GLN A 498 -1.06 -11.16 27.81
C GLN A 498 0.42 -10.82 27.74
N ILE A 499 1.01 -10.80 26.54
CA ILE A 499 2.33 -10.25 26.28
C ILE A 499 2.14 -8.82 25.79
N ARG A 500 2.78 -7.85 26.44
CA ARG A 500 2.54 -6.41 26.22
C ARG A 500 3.76 -5.71 25.62
N HIS A 501 4.93 -5.98 26.19
CA HIS A 501 6.20 -5.34 25.80
C HIS A 501 7.42 -6.27 25.95
N GLU A 502 7.27 -7.44 26.61
CA GLU A 502 8.41 -8.26 27.04
C GLU A 502 9.31 -8.67 25.86
N CYS A 503 8.72 -9.10 24.75
CA CYS A 503 9.41 -9.44 23.51
C CYS A 503 9.10 -8.50 22.35
N TYR A 504 8.38 -7.39 22.58
CA TYR A 504 7.95 -6.47 21.53
C TYR A 504 8.76 -5.17 21.54
N GLY A 505 9.21 -4.70 20.37
CA GLY A 505 9.86 -3.40 20.24
C GLY A 505 10.71 -3.22 18.97
N ALA A 506 11.64 -2.26 19.05
CA ALA A 506 12.77 -2.12 18.13
C ALA A 506 13.58 -3.42 17.98
N GLU A 507 14.29 -3.59 16.85
CA GLU A 507 15.21 -4.73 16.70
C GLU A 507 16.26 -4.75 17.85
N PRO A 508 16.62 -5.92 18.41
CA PRO A 508 16.26 -7.28 17.98
C PRO A 508 14.97 -7.84 18.64
N LYS A 509 14.09 -7.01 19.23
CA LYS A 509 12.75 -7.44 19.64
C LYS A 509 11.82 -7.61 18.43
N PHE A 510 10.67 -8.24 18.65
CA PHE A 510 9.67 -8.57 17.62
C PHE A 510 8.68 -7.43 17.39
N SER A 511 8.02 -7.43 16.24
CA SER A 511 6.78 -6.69 16.04
C SER A 511 5.57 -7.45 16.58
N ARG A 512 4.53 -6.69 16.95
CA ARG A 512 3.17 -7.20 17.19
C ARG A 512 2.48 -7.53 15.85
N GLY A 513 2.74 -8.71 15.31
CA GLY A 513 2.09 -9.21 14.09
C GLY A 513 0.62 -9.53 14.33
N HIS A 514 -0.28 -8.92 13.55
CA HIS A 514 -1.72 -9.11 13.69
C HIS A 514 -2.15 -10.49 13.19
N MET A 515 -3.08 -11.12 13.90
CA MET A 515 -3.71 -12.38 13.49
C MET A 515 -4.94 -12.09 12.62
N THR A 516 -5.99 -11.50 13.19
CA THR A 516 -6.96 -10.74 12.40
C THR A 516 -6.33 -9.41 12.02
N ARG A 517 -6.04 -9.20 10.74
CA ARG A 517 -5.51 -7.92 10.25
C ARG A 517 -6.50 -6.80 10.54
N ARG A 518 -5.95 -5.63 10.90
CA ARG A 518 -6.69 -4.43 11.34
C ARG A 518 -7.87 -4.03 10.44
N GLU A 519 -7.78 -4.25 9.13
CA GLU A 519 -8.76 -3.78 8.15
C GLU A 519 -9.88 -4.79 7.84
N ASP A 520 -9.73 -6.03 8.29
CA ASP A 520 -10.59 -7.16 7.96
C ASP A 520 -11.99 -7.05 8.61
N PRO A 521 -12.12 -6.75 9.92
CA PRO A 521 -13.42 -6.56 10.56
C PRO A 521 -14.02 -5.16 10.35
N VAL A 522 -13.31 -4.25 9.67
CA VAL A 522 -13.66 -2.82 9.56
C VAL A 522 -14.70 -2.60 8.46
N TRP A 523 -15.93 -2.99 8.78
CA TRP A 523 -17.09 -2.85 7.92
C TRP A 523 -18.35 -2.49 8.73
N GLY A 524 -19.41 -2.09 8.03
CA GLY A 524 -20.74 -1.90 8.62
C GLY A 524 -21.01 -0.51 9.25
N PRO A 525 -22.30 -0.14 9.39
CA PRO A 525 -22.74 1.20 9.80
C PRO A 525 -22.68 1.43 11.32
N ASN A 526 -23.18 2.58 11.78
CA ASN A 526 -23.51 2.89 13.18
C ASN A 526 -22.34 2.77 14.18
N GLY A 527 -21.10 2.85 13.70
CA GLY A 527 -19.89 2.76 14.52
C GLY A 527 -19.31 1.35 14.68
N ALA A 528 -19.90 0.31 14.07
CA ALA A 528 -19.37 -1.05 14.08
C ALA A 528 -17.92 -1.10 13.53
N ALA A 529 -17.69 -0.51 12.35
CA ALA A 529 -16.34 -0.36 11.79
C ALA A 529 -15.34 0.35 12.75
N SER A 530 -15.81 1.34 13.52
CA SER A 530 -14.97 2.07 14.48
C SER A 530 -14.61 1.21 15.69
N LYS A 531 -15.55 0.42 16.21
CA LYS A 531 -15.29 -0.61 17.22
C LYS A 531 -14.31 -1.64 16.70
N ALA A 532 -14.55 -2.21 15.52
CA ALA A 532 -13.68 -3.21 14.89
C ALA A 532 -12.23 -2.72 14.69
N ASN A 533 -12.05 -1.48 14.25
CA ASN A 533 -10.74 -0.84 14.06
C ASN A 533 -10.00 -0.57 15.39
N ALA A 534 -10.74 -0.43 16.50
CA ALA A 534 -10.17 -0.31 17.85
C ALA A 534 -9.96 -1.67 18.53
N ASP A 535 -10.84 -2.64 18.26
CA ASP A 535 -10.83 -4.00 18.80
C ASP A 535 -9.69 -4.83 18.19
N SER A 536 -9.42 -4.69 16.90
CA SER A 536 -8.30 -5.38 16.23
C SER A 536 -6.92 -5.00 16.79
N MET A 537 -6.80 -3.84 17.45
CA MET A 537 -5.58 -3.36 18.10
C MET A 537 -5.34 -3.93 19.53
N HIS A 538 -5.98 -5.03 19.92
CA HIS A 538 -5.69 -5.70 21.19
C HIS A 538 -4.48 -6.63 21.09
N VAL A 539 -3.62 -6.65 22.11
CA VAL A 539 -2.44 -7.54 22.14
C VAL A 539 -2.80 -9.04 22.16
N THR A 540 -4.04 -9.41 22.48
CA THR A 540 -4.53 -10.80 22.33
C THR A 540 -4.63 -11.23 20.86
N ASN A 541 -4.79 -10.27 19.95
CA ASN A 541 -4.81 -10.46 18.50
C ASN A 541 -3.39 -10.35 17.89
N ALA A 542 -2.35 -10.22 18.72
CA ALA A 542 -0.96 -10.07 18.28
C ALA A 542 -0.09 -11.27 18.66
N VAL A 543 0.85 -11.62 17.77
CA VAL A 543 1.86 -12.67 18.01
C VAL A 543 3.26 -12.14 17.61
N PRO A 544 4.35 -12.55 18.30
CA PRO A 544 5.71 -12.13 17.96
C PRO A 544 6.12 -12.57 16.56
N GLN A 545 6.30 -11.58 15.69
CA GLN A 545 6.76 -11.75 14.32
C GLN A 545 7.97 -10.85 14.07
N MET A 546 8.99 -11.39 13.40
CA MET A 546 10.16 -10.60 12.98
C MET A 546 9.70 -9.46 12.06
N GLN A 547 10.35 -8.30 12.10
CA GLN A 547 9.94 -7.11 11.34
C GLN A 547 9.78 -7.41 9.81
N PRO A 548 10.72 -8.12 9.15
CA PRO A 548 10.54 -8.56 7.75
C PRO A 548 9.36 -9.53 7.52
N PHE A 549 8.94 -10.28 8.53
CA PHE A 549 7.88 -11.30 8.41
C PHE A 549 6.48 -10.70 8.30
N ASN A 550 6.27 -9.49 8.83
CA ASN A 550 5.00 -8.75 8.75
C ASN A 550 4.69 -8.19 7.34
N GLY A 551 5.67 -8.15 6.42
CA GLY A 551 5.55 -7.45 5.13
C GLY A 551 5.50 -8.33 3.88
N GLY A 552 5.54 -9.66 4.01
CA GLY A 552 5.72 -10.59 2.89
C GLY A 552 4.42 -11.17 2.28
N VAL A 553 4.56 -12.35 1.65
CA VAL A 553 3.50 -13.09 0.92
C VAL A 553 2.20 -13.31 1.73
N TRP A 554 2.29 -13.28 3.05
CA TRP A 554 1.13 -13.27 3.95
C TRP A 554 0.19 -12.08 3.73
N LEU A 555 0.77 -10.88 3.64
CA LEU A 555 0.07 -9.65 3.34
C LEU A 555 -0.47 -9.69 1.90
N GLU A 556 0.21 -10.37 0.97
CA GLU A 556 -0.30 -10.62 -0.39
C GLU A 556 -1.50 -11.57 -0.41
N LEU A 557 -1.49 -12.64 0.39
CA LEU A 557 -2.61 -13.59 0.52
C LEU A 557 -3.83 -12.96 1.19
N GLU A 558 -3.61 -12.18 2.26
CA GLU A 558 -4.64 -11.34 2.87
C GLU A 558 -5.18 -10.33 1.88
N ASN A 559 -4.28 -9.61 1.18
CA ASN A 559 -4.68 -8.68 0.13
C ASN A 559 -5.45 -9.37 -0.99
N TYR A 560 -5.12 -10.60 -1.40
CA TYR A 560 -5.84 -11.35 -2.42
C TYR A 560 -7.28 -11.66 -1.96
N ALA A 561 -7.45 -12.19 -0.75
CA ALA A 561 -8.77 -12.45 -0.18
C ALA A 561 -9.60 -11.17 -0.02
N LEU A 562 -9.04 -10.14 0.60
CA LEU A 562 -9.67 -8.82 0.78
C LEU A 562 -9.98 -8.11 -0.53
N GLN A 563 -9.15 -8.29 -1.57
CA GLN A 563 -9.32 -7.63 -2.87
C GLN A 563 -10.39 -8.29 -3.72
N ASN A 564 -10.53 -9.62 -3.68
CA ASN A 564 -11.65 -10.28 -4.35
C ASN A 564 -12.95 -10.01 -3.57
N ALA A 565 -12.94 -10.10 -2.23
CA ALA A 565 -14.08 -9.71 -1.39
C ALA A 565 -14.58 -8.28 -1.69
N ARG A 566 -13.69 -7.28 -1.67
CA ARG A 566 -14.04 -5.86 -1.93
C ARG A 566 -14.20 -5.49 -3.41
N LYS A 567 -14.18 -6.46 -4.33
CA LYS A 567 -14.31 -6.23 -5.78
C LYS A 567 -15.51 -6.96 -6.37
N ASP A 568 -15.75 -8.16 -5.88
CA ASP A 568 -16.81 -9.04 -6.32
C ASP A 568 -17.91 -9.14 -5.21
N ASP A 569 -17.94 -8.14 -4.31
CA ASP A 569 -18.85 -7.95 -3.14
C ASP A 569 -18.97 -9.16 -2.20
N MET A 570 -17.99 -10.06 -2.22
CA MET A 570 -18.04 -11.34 -1.50
C MET A 570 -17.95 -11.17 0.01
N ARG A 571 -18.52 -12.17 0.70
CA ARG A 571 -18.28 -12.44 2.11
C ARG A 571 -17.25 -13.56 2.28
N ILE A 572 -16.32 -13.37 3.20
CA ILE A 572 -15.27 -14.34 3.53
C ILE A 572 -15.19 -14.53 5.05
N SER A 573 -14.99 -15.76 5.49
CA SER A 573 -14.54 -16.09 6.85
C SER A 573 -13.08 -16.52 6.81
N VAL A 574 -12.24 -15.94 7.68
CA VAL A 574 -10.80 -16.26 7.77
C VAL A 574 -10.46 -16.71 9.18
N PHE A 575 -9.77 -17.85 9.30
CA PHE A 575 -9.23 -18.40 10.54
C PHE A 575 -7.71 -18.42 10.46
N THR A 576 -7.01 -18.07 11.52
CA THR A 576 -5.55 -17.96 11.49
C THR A 576 -4.91 -18.03 12.86
N GLY A 577 -3.67 -18.50 12.94
CA GLY A 577 -2.93 -18.55 14.19
C GLY A 577 -1.47 -19.00 14.03
N PRO A 578 -0.71 -19.04 15.13
CA PRO A 578 0.59 -19.71 15.18
C PRO A 578 0.42 -21.23 15.27
N PHE A 579 1.47 -21.97 14.89
CA PHE A 579 1.71 -23.30 15.47
C PHE A 579 2.49 -23.13 16.77
N LEU A 580 1.90 -23.54 17.89
CA LEU A 580 2.52 -23.44 19.22
C LEU A 580 3.21 -24.76 19.57
N THR A 581 4.49 -24.89 19.26
CA THR A 581 5.25 -26.14 19.43
C THR A 581 6.08 -26.15 20.73
N PRO A 582 6.37 -27.32 21.32
CA PRO A 582 7.34 -27.42 22.42
C PRO A 582 8.79 -27.09 22.03
N GLY A 583 9.11 -27.04 20.73
CA GLY A 583 10.44 -26.69 20.19
C GLY A 583 10.62 -25.20 19.91
N ASP A 584 9.62 -24.37 20.20
CA ASP A 584 9.64 -22.93 19.91
C ASP A 584 10.72 -22.20 20.72
N PRO A 585 11.64 -21.45 20.07
CA PRO A 585 12.77 -20.81 20.75
C PRO A 585 12.28 -19.76 21.75
N THR A 586 12.88 -19.75 22.94
CA THR A 586 12.60 -18.71 23.94
C THR A 586 13.46 -17.48 23.69
N ARG A 587 12.82 -16.33 23.44
CA ARG A 587 13.46 -15.02 23.29
C ARG A 587 12.76 -14.03 24.21
N PHE A 588 13.53 -13.20 24.93
CA PHE A 588 13.00 -12.20 25.87
C PHE A 588 11.96 -12.73 26.89
N GLY A 589 12.11 -13.98 27.33
CA GLY A 589 11.16 -14.64 28.26
C GLY A 589 9.85 -15.14 27.63
N VAL A 590 9.73 -15.14 26.30
CA VAL A 590 8.56 -15.61 25.54
C VAL A 590 8.98 -16.75 24.60
N GLN A 591 8.20 -17.83 24.53
CA GLN A 591 8.36 -18.87 23.50
C GLN A 591 7.78 -18.37 22.17
N ILE A 592 8.65 -18.12 21.20
CA ILE A 592 8.32 -17.51 19.90
C ILE A 592 7.89 -18.60 18.90
N PRO A 593 6.64 -18.62 18.41
CA PRO A 593 6.23 -19.58 17.40
C PRO A 593 7.02 -19.38 16.09
N THR A 594 7.53 -20.47 15.53
CA THR A 594 8.36 -20.43 14.31
C THR A 594 7.55 -20.53 13.02
N GLU A 595 6.30 -20.98 13.09
CA GLU A 595 5.39 -21.17 11.97
C GLU A 595 3.97 -20.67 12.29
N PHE A 596 3.24 -20.33 11.23
CA PHE A 596 1.88 -19.78 11.26
C PHE A 596 1.02 -20.46 10.20
N TRP A 597 -0.30 -20.43 10.38
CA TRP A 597 -1.28 -21.03 9.48
C TRP A 597 -2.49 -20.12 9.27
N LYS A 598 -3.17 -20.31 8.13
CA LYS A 598 -4.43 -19.63 7.77
C LYS A 598 -5.35 -20.59 7.03
N VAL A 599 -6.66 -20.46 7.27
CA VAL A 599 -7.73 -21.12 6.53
C VAL A 599 -8.71 -20.04 6.05
N ILE A 600 -9.05 -20.07 4.76
CA ILE A 600 -9.94 -19.09 4.12
C ILE A 600 -11.16 -19.83 3.58
N ALA A 601 -12.36 -19.39 3.97
CA ALA A 601 -13.64 -19.98 3.58
C ALA A 601 -14.59 -18.92 2.97
N PHE A 602 -15.22 -19.26 1.85
CA PHE A 602 -16.08 -18.35 1.07
C PHE A 602 -17.10 -19.14 0.23
N ILE A 603 -18.15 -18.48 -0.25
CA ILE A 603 -19.06 -19.06 -1.26
C ILE A 603 -18.49 -18.76 -2.66
N HIS A 604 -18.31 -19.78 -3.48
CA HIS A 604 -17.75 -19.65 -4.83
C HIS A 604 -18.85 -19.30 -5.85
N ASP A 605 -18.78 -18.10 -6.44
CA ASP A 605 -19.84 -17.48 -7.26
C ASP A 605 -20.33 -18.35 -8.42
N GLY A 606 -19.41 -19.09 -9.05
CA GLY A 606 -19.72 -19.95 -10.21
C GLY A 606 -20.43 -21.26 -9.87
N THR A 607 -20.52 -21.64 -8.59
CA THR A 607 -21.16 -22.90 -8.14
C THR A 607 -22.17 -22.72 -7.00
N GLY A 608 -22.14 -21.59 -6.29
CA GLY A 608 -22.96 -21.36 -5.09
C GLY A 608 -22.57 -22.26 -3.90
N GLN A 609 -21.41 -22.92 -3.94
CA GLN A 609 -20.94 -23.85 -2.92
C GLN A 609 -19.93 -23.19 -1.99
N LEU A 610 -19.89 -23.66 -0.74
CA LEU A 610 -18.84 -23.30 0.22
C LEU A 610 -17.52 -23.97 -0.19
N CYS A 611 -16.46 -23.15 -0.34
CA CYS A 611 -15.10 -23.59 -0.62
C CYS A 611 -14.17 -23.20 0.54
N ALA A 612 -13.11 -24.00 0.76
CA ALA A 612 -12.12 -23.77 1.80
C ALA A 612 -10.69 -24.03 1.30
N THR A 613 -9.70 -23.29 1.81
CA THR A 613 -8.27 -23.49 1.48
C THR A 613 -7.35 -23.24 2.67
N GLY A 614 -6.37 -24.11 2.90
CA GLY A 614 -5.37 -24.00 3.97
C GLY A 614 -3.97 -23.54 3.52
N TYR A 615 -3.27 -22.79 4.38
CA TYR A 615 -1.94 -22.22 4.13
C TYR A 615 -1.05 -22.27 5.37
N THR A 616 0.27 -22.35 5.17
CA THR A 616 1.28 -22.27 6.23
C THR A 616 2.48 -21.42 5.81
N MET A 617 3.14 -20.76 6.76
CA MET A 617 4.34 -19.92 6.53
C MET A 617 5.29 -19.97 7.75
N SER A 618 6.62 -19.93 7.51
CA SER A 618 7.64 -20.03 8.57
C SER A 618 8.53 -18.79 8.69
N GLN A 619 8.78 -18.33 9.93
CA GLN A 619 9.81 -17.34 10.28
C GLN A 619 11.11 -17.98 10.81
N GLN A 620 11.23 -19.31 10.83
CA GLN A 620 12.33 -20.03 11.47
C GLN A 620 13.72 -19.62 10.96
N ASP A 621 13.85 -19.32 9.67
CA ASP A 621 15.14 -18.96 9.06
C ASP A 621 15.69 -17.60 9.56
N PHE A 622 14.84 -16.71 10.10
CA PHE A 622 15.22 -15.43 10.72
C PHE A 622 15.62 -15.56 12.21
N LEU A 623 15.54 -16.75 12.81
CA LEU A 623 15.72 -16.97 14.26
C LEU A 623 17.05 -17.64 14.64
N ARG A 624 17.91 -17.93 13.65
CA ARG A 624 19.26 -18.47 13.85
C ARG A 624 20.25 -17.36 14.23
N GLU A 625 21.23 -17.69 15.07
CA GLU A 625 22.22 -16.75 15.62
C GLU A 625 23.55 -16.74 14.84
N GLU A 626 23.73 -17.68 13.91
CA GLU A 626 24.92 -17.77 13.05
C GLU A 626 24.57 -17.24 11.65
N GLU A 627 25.24 -16.14 11.27
CA GLU A 627 24.99 -15.27 10.11
C GLU A 627 23.62 -14.55 10.09
N PHE A 628 23.60 -13.34 9.51
CA PHE A 628 22.37 -12.55 9.34
C PHE A 628 21.61 -13.03 8.10
N VAL A 629 21.09 -14.26 8.16
CA VAL A 629 20.54 -14.98 7.01
C VAL A 629 19.24 -14.35 6.52
N PHE A 630 19.27 -13.69 5.36
CA PHE A 630 18.08 -13.27 4.62
C PHE A 630 17.32 -14.49 4.07
N GLY A 631 16.48 -15.09 4.92
CA GLY A 631 15.63 -16.23 4.56
C GLY A 631 14.44 -15.83 3.70
N LYS A 632 14.14 -16.63 2.66
CA LYS A 632 12.91 -16.49 1.87
C LYS A 632 11.69 -16.93 2.68
N HIS A 633 10.56 -16.24 2.52
CA HIS A 633 9.29 -16.65 3.14
C HIS A 633 8.76 -17.95 2.52
N LYS A 634 9.05 -19.08 3.15
CA LYS A 634 8.49 -20.39 2.77
C LYS A 634 7.00 -20.46 3.10
N THR A 635 6.20 -19.76 2.29
CA THR A 635 4.75 -19.90 2.26
C THR A 635 4.41 -21.18 1.50
N SER A 636 3.33 -21.86 1.86
CA SER A 636 2.84 -23.00 1.09
C SER A 636 1.34 -23.20 1.31
N GLN A 637 0.63 -23.72 0.31
CA GLN A 637 -0.69 -24.32 0.54
C GLN A 637 -0.49 -25.63 1.33
N ARG A 638 -1.45 -25.97 2.19
CA ARG A 638 -1.50 -27.24 2.93
C ARG A 638 -2.95 -27.67 3.04
N SER A 639 -3.21 -28.98 3.08
CA SER A 639 -4.55 -29.46 3.40
C SER A 639 -4.96 -28.95 4.78
N ILE A 640 -6.20 -28.51 4.92
CA ILE A 640 -6.78 -28.12 6.21
C ILE A 640 -6.63 -29.27 7.22
N ALA A 641 -6.75 -30.54 6.80
CA ALA A 641 -6.49 -31.71 7.65
C ALA A 641 -5.06 -31.75 8.25
N SER A 642 -4.03 -31.37 7.48
CA SER A 642 -2.66 -31.23 8.01
C SER A 642 -2.55 -30.08 9.02
N ILE A 643 -3.31 -28.99 8.82
CA ILE A 643 -3.38 -27.88 9.78
C ILE A 643 -4.11 -28.33 11.06
N GLU A 644 -5.23 -29.06 10.98
CA GLU A 644 -5.94 -29.64 12.13
C GLU A 644 -5.01 -30.54 12.96
N GLN A 645 -4.33 -31.50 12.30
CA GLN A 645 -3.40 -32.42 12.95
C GLN A 645 -2.25 -31.70 13.66
N ARG A 646 -1.67 -30.67 13.03
CA ARG A 646 -0.54 -29.90 13.57
C ARG A 646 -0.93 -28.86 14.63
N THR A 647 -2.18 -28.39 14.66
CA THR A 647 -2.66 -27.40 15.63
C THR A 647 -3.36 -28.00 16.84
N GLY A 648 -3.96 -29.20 16.71
CA GLY A 648 -4.92 -29.70 17.70
C GLY A 648 -6.26 -28.97 17.67
N LEU A 649 -6.59 -28.30 16.56
CA LEU A 649 -7.90 -27.72 16.27
C LEU A 649 -8.67 -28.63 15.30
N SER A 650 -9.97 -28.41 15.18
CA SER A 650 -10.75 -28.81 14.01
C SER A 650 -11.56 -27.65 13.46
N PHE A 651 -11.59 -27.53 12.14
CA PHE A 651 -12.38 -26.57 11.37
C PHE A 651 -13.73 -27.18 10.89
N GLY A 652 -14.12 -28.32 11.47
CA GLY A 652 -15.39 -28.99 11.20
C GLY A 652 -15.54 -29.39 9.73
N PRO A 653 -16.56 -28.88 9.00
CA PRO A 653 -16.79 -29.28 7.61
C PRO A 653 -15.70 -28.81 6.64
N LEU A 654 -14.90 -27.78 6.98
CA LEU A 654 -13.96 -27.16 6.05
C LEU A 654 -12.85 -28.11 5.59
N ALA A 655 -12.43 -29.06 6.43
CA ALA A 655 -11.40 -30.04 6.07
C ALA A 655 -11.83 -30.96 4.91
N ALA A 656 -13.13 -31.26 4.81
CA ALA A 656 -13.70 -32.06 3.72
C ALA A 656 -14.01 -31.25 2.44
N LEU A 657 -13.75 -29.94 2.46
CA LEU A 657 -13.92 -29.02 1.33
C LEU A 657 -12.59 -28.54 0.75
N ASP A 658 -11.45 -29.01 1.27
CA ASP A 658 -10.12 -28.65 0.79
C ASP A 658 -9.80 -29.34 -0.55
N PRO A 659 -9.31 -28.61 -1.56
CA PRO A 659 -8.91 -29.17 -2.86
C PRO A 659 -7.57 -29.95 -2.85
N LEU A 660 -6.90 -30.08 -1.70
CA LEU A 660 -5.71 -30.92 -1.50
C LEU A 660 -6.04 -32.21 -0.73
N GLU A 661 -6.06 -33.33 -1.44
CA GLU A 661 -6.06 -34.67 -0.83
C GLU A 661 -4.83 -34.90 0.07
N ASP A 662 -5.00 -35.77 1.06
CA ASP A 662 -4.13 -35.93 2.24
C ASP A 662 -2.77 -36.58 1.90
N THR A 663 -1.91 -35.81 1.22
CA THR A 663 -0.67 -36.27 0.58
C THR A 663 0.51 -35.35 0.91
N GLU A 664 1.18 -35.62 2.03
CA GLU A 664 2.36 -34.85 2.49
C GLU A 664 3.54 -34.81 1.49
N GLY A 665 3.57 -35.71 0.50
CA GLY A 665 4.76 -36.02 -0.29
C GLY A 665 5.15 -35.05 -1.41
N LEU A 666 4.25 -34.21 -1.92
CA LEU A 666 4.51 -33.35 -3.09
C LEU A 666 3.77 -32.00 -3.02
N VAL A 667 4.24 -31.08 -2.19
CA VAL A 667 3.77 -29.69 -2.18
C VAL A 667 4.95 -28.72 -2.26
N SER A 668 5.01 -27.95 -3.35
CA SER A 668 6.01 -26.89 -3.55
C SER A 668 5.76 -25.68 -2.64
N GLU A 669 6.83 -24.92 -2.41
CA GLU A 669 6.76 -23.55 -1.89
C GLU A 669 5.84 -22.71 -2.80
N LEU A 670 4.91 -21.94 -2.21
CA LEU A 670 4.05 -21.01 -2.95
C LEU A 670 4.87 -19.80 -3.36
N THR A 671 5.33 -19.78 -4.62
CA THR A 671 6.02 -18.63 -5.22
C THR A 671 5.06 -17.70 -5.96
N ASP A 672 3.79 -18.09 -6.12
CA ASP A 672 2.77 -17.29 -6.79
C ASP A 672 1.34 -17.74 -6.41
N VAL A 673 0.41 -16.82 -6.20
CA VAL A 673 -0.99 -17.10 -5.81
C VAL A 673 -1.78 -17.94 -6.84
N ARG A 674 -1.32 -18.06 -8.09
CA ARG A 674 -1.90 -18.94 -9.12
C ARG A 674 -1.60 -20.43 -8.90
N GLN A 675 -0.67 -20.76 -7.99
CA GLN A 675 -0.40 -22.13 -7.57
C GLN A 675 -1.43 -22.64 -6.55
N ILE A 676 -2.26 -21.75 -6.00
CA ILE A 676 -3.35 -22.08 -5.07
C ILE A 676 -4.44 -22.83 -5.84
N ARG A 677 -4.80 -24.02 -5.34
CA ARG A 677 -5.99 -24.75 -5.79
C ARG A 677 -7.19 -24.30 -4.97
N PHE A 678 -8.34 -24.14 -5.62
CA PHE A 678 -9.63 -23.78 -4.99
C PHE A 678 -10.73 -24.84 -5.18
N VAL A 679 -10.50 -25.82 -6.06
CA VAL A 679 -11.43 -26.92 -6.38
C VAL A 679 -10.63 -28.21 -6.55
N GLY A 680 -11.20 -29.35 -6.17
CA GLY A 680 -10.65 -30.68 -6.43
C GLY A 680 -10.60 -31.05 -7.92
N ARG A 681 -10.14 -32.26 -8.22
CA ARG A 681 -10.10 -32.81 -9.60
C ARG A 681 -11.40 -33.50 -10.01
#